data_AF-A0A0B8P5G4-F1
#
_entry.id   AF-A0A0B8P5G4-F1
#
_cell.length_a   1.000
_cell.length_b   1.000
_cell.length_c   1.000
_cell.angle_alpha   90.00
_cell.angle_beta   90.00
_cell.angle_gamma   90.00
#
_symmetry.space_group_name_H-M   'P 1'
#
loop_
_entity.id
_entity.type
_entity.pdbx_description
1 polymer ?
#
loop_
_entity_poly.entity_id
_entity_poly.type
_entity_poly.pdbx_seq_one_letter_code
_entity_poly.pdbx_strand_id
1 'polypeptide(L)'
;MTSDSGNSHVIADNGVLTYNANGILTNAKSTETDLGGNDEVTLGEGDNLVIAGMASDTVNTANGEDIILSDNGEISFDANGVLMQVKSTSLELGGDDVINAGNGDNIVVAGFGSDEVTTGSDNDVIIGDNGQIDLVSGVIRSMQSTDSVDATAGNDNIKSGTGFDRIIAGLDSDVVMSDSGDSHVIADNGLLNYNAQGVLVRARTTEQNLGGDDEVTLGSGDNLVLGGMGNDTITTFTGDDVVVGDNGEVVVSNGVVRLIQSSDADESTTGDDTIKVGTGSDRVIAGLGDDSVMSDSGDTHVLADNGFLSYNADGHLILATTTQEALGGDDEVILGEGDNTVIGGNGNDVITTANGMDHIIGDNGQIQYDSDGILVQAKTTAFDQGGSDTINAANGENLVLGGNSGDQITTGDDKDIVIGDNGEVDYVDGVRRLITSTDTENGTGGDDVISLGAGQDHAIAGVGNDEVRNASGESIIIGDDGFISNDAEGRYIEVSTGNTEIGGDDLLIGGSDRDIIFGGYGSDEIYGGAGHDILGGDGSLVTRDADGTIVFEAIDLFTGGSDTLDGGAGEDRMQGHYGNDFFFANFSEDVLVGEYGRFTFVEIDDEIVPESIISLANGELDLIRVLQTGLFSGYADQVYQESAYREVGRERAEDEAEAEVEFTEEAELAFIELGGIMTSTGAGGASAPSAPTANTAPQAPAPEQEPEVVPQEATEPAAEDVAPVEATPEAEAQAESEQVEQQTQELVAEAESGINLDAAIASVAGAASWMVMRADTKGRGARKN
;
A
#
# COMPACT_ATOMS: atom_id res chain seq x y z
N MET A 1 -20.38 -13.81 -50.08
CA MET A 1 -21.57 -13.29 -50.81
C MET A 1 -21.61 -11.77 -50.83
N THR A 2 -22.47 -11.10 -51.63
CA THR A 2 -22.57 -9.63 -51.61
C THR A 2 -24.00 -9.05 -51.59
N SER A 3 -24.21 -7.90 -50.93
CA SER A 3 -25.44 -7.08 -50.97
C SER A 3 -25.12 -5.59 -51.19
N ASP A 4 -26.07 -4.83 -51.78
CA ASP A 4 -25.87 -3.39 -52.05
C ASP A 4 -26.39 -2.49 -50.90
N SER A 5 -27.46 -2.90 -50.21
CA SER A 5 -28.11 -2.22 -49.06
C SER A 5 -29.34 -3.01 -48.59
N GLY A 6 -29.72 -2.79 -47.33
CA GLY A 6 -30.87 -3.37 -46.65
C GLY A 6 -30.51 -4.64 -45.88
N ASN A 7 -31.21 -4.83 -44.76
CA ASN A 7 -31.00 -5.92 -43.81
C ASN A 7 -30.84 -7.28 -44.51
N SER A 8 -29.66 -7.90 -44.33
CA SER A 8 -29.30 -9.18 -44.94
C SER A 8 -29.08 -10.23 -43.85
N HIS A 9 -29.69 -11.41 -43.98
CA HIS A 9 -29.37 -12.57 -43.13
C HIS A 9 -28.58 -13.58 -43.96
N VAL A 10 -27.37 -13.88 -43.53
CA VAL A 10 -26.40 -14.73 -44.21
C VAL A 10 -25.96 -15.84 -43.27
N ILE A 11 -25.95 -17.06 -43.79
CA ILE A 11 -25.05 -18.11 -43.31
C ILE A 11 -24.24 -18.50 -44.54
N ALA A 12 -22.91 -18.49 -44.46
CA ALA A 12 -22.05 -18.67 -45.64
C ALA A 12 -21.88 -20.16 -45.96
N ASP A 13 -21.48 -20.93 -44.95
CA ASP A 13 -21.45 -22.38 -44.98
C ASP A 13 -22.82 -23.02 -44.68
N ASN A 14 -22.80 -24.23 -44.14
CA ASN A 14 -23.97 -25.05 -43.88
C ASN A 14 -24.73 -24.56 -42.65
N GLY A 15 -25.96 -24.06 -42.83
CA GLY A 15 -26.80 -23.66 -41.70
C GLY A 15 -28.29 -23.50 -41.99
N VAL A 16 -29.03 -23.11 -40.95
CA VAL A 16 -30.49 -23.01 -40.96
C VAL A 16 -30.99 -21.69 -40.36
N LEU A 17 -31.65 -20.88 -41.20
CA LEU A 17 -32.44 -19.73 -40.77
C LEU A 17 -33.90 -20.15 -40.49
N THR A 18 -34.37 -19.92 -39.26
CA THR A 18 -35.72 -20.27 -38.82
C THR A 18 -36.57 -19.02 -38.62
N TYR A 19 -37.74 -18.97 -39.28
CA TYR A 19 -38.68 -17.85 -39.21
C TYR A 19 -40.02 -18.29 -38.61
N ASN A 20 -40.62 -17.43 -37.79
CA ASN A 20 -41.95 -17.67 -37.24
C ASN A 20 -43.07 -17.43 -38.28
N ALA A 21 -44.33 -17.70 -37.89
CA ALA A 21 -45.49 -17.60 -38.77
C ALA A 21 -45.78 -16.17 -39.30
N ASN A 22 -45.16 -15.13 -38.73
CA ASN A 22 -45.25 -13.74 -39.19
C ASN A 22 -44.10 -13.34 -40.12
N GLY A 23 -43.11 -14.22 -40.33
CA GLY A 23 -41.91 -13.95 -41.14
C GLY A 23 -40.79 -13.24 -40.40
N ILE A 24 -40.82 -13.24 -39.05
CA ILE A 24 -39.74 -12.70 -38.21
C ILE A 24 -38.72 -13.82 -37.96
N LEU A 25 -37.43 -13.52 -38.05
CA LEU A 25 -36.35 -14.46 -37.71
C LEU A 25 -36.41 -14.80 -36.22
N THR A 26 -36.29 -16.07 -35.87
CA THR A 26 -36.24 -16.53 -34.47
C THR A 26 -34.98 -17.33 -34.15
N ASN A 27 -34.25 -17.79 -35.18
CA ASN A 27 -32.99 -18.53 -35.00
C ASN A 27 -32.15 -18.50 -36.28
N ALA A 28 -30.84 -18.33 -36.15
CA ALA A 28 -29.82 -18.65 -37.15
C ALA A 28 -28.82 -19.62 -36.50
N LYS A 29 -28.41 -20.68 -37.21
CA LYS A 29 -27.53 -21.71 -36.64
C LYS A 29 -26.70 -22.43 -37.71
N SER A 30 -25.41 -22.65 -37.44
CA SER A 30 -24.57 -23.59 -38.20
C SER A 30 -25.03 -25.04 -38.04
N THR A 31 -24.75 -25.87 -39.05
CA THR A 31 -25.09 -27.30 -39.11
C THR A 31 -24.05 -28.03 -39.96
N GLU A 32 -23.68 -29.27 -39.64
CA GLU A 32 -22.56 -29.94 -40.33
C GLU A 32 -21.26 -29.12 -40.18
N THR A 33 -20.92 -28.72 -38.94
CA THR A 33 -19.84 -27.77 -38.59
C THR A 33 -18.42 -28.25 -38.94
N ASP A 34 -18.26 -29.53 -39.31
CA ASP A 34 -17.02 -30.10 -39.83
C ASP A 34 -16.87 -29.94 -41.36
N LEU A 35 -17.80 -29.21 -42.01
CA LEU A 35 -17.84 -29.00 -43.45
C LEU A 35 -18.02 -27.51 -43.78
N GLY A 36 -16.94 -26.88 -44.26
CA GLY A 36 -16.98 -25.53 -44.77
C GLY A 36 -15.71 -25.07 -45.48
N GLY A 37 -15.50 -23.76 -45.58
CA GLY A 37 -14.21 -23.17 -45.92
C GLY A 37 -14.24 -21.82 -46.66
N ASN A 38 -13.47 -20.85 -46.15
CA ASN A 38 -13.02 -19.61 -46.78
C ASN A 38 -14.04 -18.90 -47.69
N ASP A 39 -14.94 -18.14 -47.08
CA ASP A 39 -16.00 -17.34 -47.66
C ASP A 39 -15.73 -15.82 -47.54
N GLU A 40 -16.02 -15.09 -48.63
CA GLU A 40 -15.85 -13.63 -48.70
C GLU A 40 -17.23 -12.95 -48.67
N VAL A 41 -17.64 -12.39 -47.54
CA VAL A 41 -18.93 -11.74 -47.30
C VAL A 41 -18.78 -10.21 -47.33
N THR A 42 -19.58 -9.51 -48.15
CA THR A 42 -19.58 -8.04 -48.23
C THR A 42 -21.00 -7.50 -48.31
N LEU A 43 -21.51 -6.93 -47.22
CA LEU A 43 -22.88 -6.43 -47.10
C LEU A 43 -22.92 -4.90 -47.09
N GLY A 44 -24.01 -4.35 -47.62
CA GLY A 44 -24.25 -2.91 -47.64
C GLY A 44 -25.00 -2.41 -46.41
N GLU A 45 -25.33 -1.12 -46.42
CA GLU A 45 -25.98 -0.39 -45.32
C GLU A 45 -27.25 -1.06 -44.79
N GLY A 46 -27.43 -1.07 -43.46
CA GLY A 46 -28.60 -1.54 -42.72
C GLY A 46 -28.38 -2.89 -42.04
N ASP A 47 -29.05 -3.08 -40.91
CA ASP A 47 -28.85 -4.13 -39.90
C ASP A 47 -28.75 -5.56 -40.48
N ASN A 48 -27.55 -6.14 -40.49
CA ASN A 48 -27.21 -7.44 -41.05
C ASN A 48 -26.99 -8.51 -39.97
N LEU A 49 -27.12 -9.76 -40.38
CA LEU A 49 -26.74 -10.94 -39.60
C LEU A 49 -25.86 -11.84 -40.45
N VAL A 50 -24.71 -12.24 -39.92
CA VAL A 50 -23.75 -13.17 -40.53
C VAL A 50 -23.42 -14.28 -39.54
N ILE A 51 -23.40 -15.51 -40.05
CA ILE A 51 -22.62 -16.63 -39.50
C ILE A 51 -21.75 -17.09 -40.68
N ALA A 52 -20.43 -16.97 -40.63
CA ALA A 52 -19.61 -17.29 -41.80
C ALA A 52 -19.44 -18.81 -41.91
N GLY A 53 -18.71 -19.47 -41.02
CA GLY A 53 -18.81 -20.92 -40.85
C GLY A 53 -17.61 -21.62 -40.26
N MET A 54 -16.75 -22.15 -41.14
CA MET A 54 -15.59 -22.95 -40.77
C MET A 54 -14.39 -22.51 -41.61
N ALA A 55 -13.33 -22.10 -40.92
CA ALA A 55 -12.02 -21.72 -41.45
C ALA A 55 -11.96 -20.40 -42.22
N SER A 56 -10.98 -19.57 -41.86
CA SER A 56 -10.59 -18.26 -42.39
C SER A 56 -11.50 -17.61 -43.44
N ASP A 57 -12.56 -17.00 -42.95
CA ASP A 57 -13.52 -16.22 -43.70
C ASP A 57 -13.15 -14.72 -43.69
N THR A 58 -13.94 -13.91 -44.39
CA THR A 58 -13.76 -12.46 -44.44
C THR A 58 -15.11 -11.78 -44.50
N VAL A 59 -15.51 -11.12 -43.43
CA VAL A 59 -16.82 -10.46 -43.28
C VAL A 59 -16.63 -8.94 -43.31
N ASN A 60 -17.29 -8.28 -44.25
CA ASN A 60 -17.34 -6.82 -44.35
C ASN A 60 -18.81 -6.40 -44.35
N THR A 61 -19.20 -5.52 -43.46
CA THR A 61 -20.49 -4.83 -43.50
C THR A 61 -20.29 -3.33 -43.69
N ALA A 62 -21.38 -2.55 -43.64
CA ALA A 62 -21.34 -1.09 -43.79
C ALA A 62 -21.95 -0.46 -42.54
N ASN A 63 -22.65 0.68 -42.61
CA ASN A 63 -23.31 1.18 -41.41
C ASN A 63 -24.60 0.39 -41.11
N GLY A 64 -24.79 -0.07 -39.87
CA GLY A 64 -25.93 -0.86 -39.42
C GLY A 64 -25.79 -1.29 -37.95
N GLU A 65 -26.85 -1.85 -37.35
CA GLU A 65 -26.72 -2.66 -36.13
C GLU A 65 -26.41 -4.10 -36.59
N ASP A 66 -25.13 -4.44 -36.81
CA ASP A 66 -24.74 -5.72 -37.41
C ASP A 66 -24.41 -6.79 -36.34
N ILE A 67 -24.82 -8.04 -36.58
CA ILE A 67 -24.51 -9.20 -35.73
C ILE A 67 -23.69 -10.21 -36.52
N ILE A 68 -22.47 -10.48 -36.07
CA ILE A 68 -21.50 -11.32 -36.76
C ILE A 68 -21.01 -12.41 -35.80
N LEU A 69 -21.23 -13.66 -36.20
CA LEU A 69 -20.33 -14.76 -35.86
C LEU A 69 -19.50 -15.00 -37.12
N SER A 70 -18.18 -14.99 -37.06
CA SER A 70 -17.40 -15.46 -38.20
C SER A 70 -17.35 -17.00 -38.16
N ASP A 71 -17.05 -17.62 -37.03
CA ASP A 71 -17.11 -19.07 -36.91
C ASP A 71 -18.51 -19.69 -36.67
N ASN A 72 -18.49 -21.01 -36.45
CA ASN A 72 -19.66 -21.84 -36.19
C ASN A 72 -20.45 -21.37 -34.96
N GLY A 73 -21.72 -21.01 -35.11
CA GLY A 73 -22.51 -20.56 -33.95
C GLY A 73 -24.03 -20.65 -34.05
N GLU A 74 -24.68 -20.07 -33.05
CA GLU A 74 -26.14 -19.92 -32.94
C GLU A 74 -26.52 -18.51 -32.49
N ILE A 75 -27.47 -17.89 -33.20
CA ILE A 75 -28.06 -16.58 -32.87
C ILE A 75 -29.56 -16.79 -32.67
N SER A 76 -30.07 -16.50 -31.47
CA SER A 76 -31.47 -16.72 -31.11
C SER A 76 -32.22 -15.42 -30.80
N PHE A 77 -33.49 -15.37 -31.20
CA PHE A 77 -34.36 -14.20 -31.03
C PHE A 77 -35.71 -14.58 -30.41
N ASP A 78 -36.32 -13.62 -29.72
CA ASP A 78 -37.64 -13.77 -29.13
C ASP A 78 -38.76 -13.85 -30.21
N ALA A 79 -40.00 -14.07 -29.79
CA ALA A 79 -41.13 -14.18 -30.72
C ALA A 79 -41.43 -12.89 -31.51
N ASN A 80 -40.83 -11.75 -31.13
CA ASN A 80 -40.97 -10.44 -31.75
C ASN A 80 -39.74 -10.05 -32.60
N GLY A 81 -38.64 -10.82 -32.53
CA GLY A 81 -37.38 -10.54 -33.24
C GLY A 81 -36.38 -9.73 -32.43
N VAL A 82 -36.52 -9.67 -31.10
CA VAL A 82 -35.51 -9.08 -30.21
C VAL A 82 -34.43 -10.12 -29.93
N LEU A 83 -33.16 -9.74 -30.08
CA LEU A 83 -32.03 -10.64 -29.82
C LEU A 83 -32.05 -11.13 -28.36
N MET A 84 -31.75 -12.42 -28.17
CA MET A 84 -31.67 -13.06 -26.86
C MET A 84 -30.30 -13.69 -26.59
N GLN A 85 -29.63 -14.23 -27.61
CA GLN A 85 -28.33 -14.87 -27.44
C GLN A 85 -27.53 -14.87 -28.75
N VAL A 86 -26.22 -14.68 -28.65
CA VAL A 86 -25.19 -14.99 -29.66
C VAL A 86 -24.21 -15.95 -28.99
N LYS A 87 -23.84 -17.05 -29.66
CA LYS A 87 -22.97 -18.07 -29.06
C LYS A 87 -22.17 -18.88 -30.10
N SER A 88 -20.87 -19.06 -29.85
CA SER A 88 -20.01 -20.03 -30.55
C SER A 88 -20.39 -21.48 -30.26
N THR A 89 -20.24 -22.34 -31.25
CA THR A 89 -20.59 -23.77 -31.20
C THR A 89 -19.53 -24.57 -31.94
N SER A 90 -19.17 -25.76 -31.44
CA SER A 90 -18.05 -26.54 -31.96
C SER A 90 -16.69 -25.81 -31.79
N LEU A 91 -16.38 -25.45 -30.54
CA LEU A 91 -15.21 -24.66 -30.10
C LEU A 91 -13.85 -25.15 -30.65
N GLU A 92 -13.73 -26.42 -31.01
CA GLU A 92 -12.52 -27.00 -31.63
C GLU A 92 -12.42 -26.78 -33.17
N LEU A 93 -13.33 -26.03 -33.79
CA LEU A 93 -13.50 -25.98 -35.25
C LEU A 93 -13.78 -24.56 -35.79
N GLY A 94 -12.71 -23.94 -36.30
CA GLY A 94 -12.79 -22.65 -36.98
C GLY A 94 -11.55 -22.24 -37.77
N GLY A 95 -11.22 -20.95 -37.78
CA GLY A 95 -9.86 -20.45 -38.07
C GLY A 95 -9.77 -19.00 -38.58
N ASP A 96 -8.58 -18.40 -38.38
CA ASP A 96 -8.15 -17.01 -38.65
C ASP A 96 -9.05 -16.15 -39.57
N ASP A 97 -9.98 -15.40 -38.99
CA ASP A 97 -11.01 -14.59 -39.65
C ASP A 97 -10.63 -13.10 -39.80
N VAL A 98 -11.32 -12.39 -40.71
CA VAL A 98 -11.18 -10.93 -40.87
C VAL A 98 -12.56 -10.25 -40.91
N ILE A 99 -12.89 -9.50 -39.86
CA ILE A 99 -14.19 -8.86 -39.63
C ILE A 99 -14.06 -7.33 -39.71
N ASN A 100 -14.88 -6.69 -40.53
CA ASN A 100 -14.99 -5.24 -40.65
C ASN A 100 -16.48 -4.85 -40.52
N ALA A 101 -16.92 -4.45 -39.32
CA ALA A 101 -18.34 -4.27 -38.97
C ALA A 101 -18.92 -2.87 -39.33
N GLY A 102 -18.09 -1.90 -39.72
CA GLY A 102 -18.58 -0.55 -40.04
C GLY A 102 -19.03 0.24 -38.80
N ASN A 103 -20.01 1.14 -38.94
CA ASN A 103 -20.50 2.01 -37.84
C ASN A 103 -21.93 1.64 -37.42
N GLY A 104 -22.23 1.77 -36.14
CA GLY A 104 -23.48 1.40 -35.49
C GLY A 104 -23.20 0.52 -34.26
N ASP A 105 -24.22 0.19 -33.47
CA ASP A 105 -24.05 -0.71 -32.32
C ASP A 105 -23.89 -2.16 -32.85
N ASN A 106 -22.67 -2.68 -33.01
CA ASN A 106 -22.43 -4.02 -33.54
C ASN A 106 -22.21 -5.07 -32.43
N ILE A 107 -22.44 -6.33 -32.79
CA ILE A 107 -22.09 -7.50 -31.96
C ILE A 107 -21.25 -8.46 -32.79
N VAL A 108 -20.01 -8.69 -32.37
CA VAL A 108 -19.06 -9.63 -32.97
C VAL A 108 -18.70 -10.71 -31.94
N VAL A 109 -18.64 -11.95 -32.39
CA VAL A 109 -17.93 -13.05 -31.73
C VAL A 109 -17.12 -13.71 -32.85
N ALA A 110 -15.79 -13.67 -32.80
CA ALA A 110 -14.98 -14.10 -33.93
C ALA A 110 -14.87 -15.64 -33.95
N GLY A 111 -14.17 -16.25 -33.00
CA GLY A 111 -14.38 -17.67 -32.65
C GLY A 111 -13.12 -18.45 -32.29
N PHE A 112 -12.60 -19.24 -33.23
CA PHE A 112 -11.40 -20.05 -33.03
C PHE A 112 -10.31 -19.57 -34.00
N GLY A 113 -9.12 -19.34 -33.48
CA GLY A 113 -7.95 -18.93 -34.28
C GLY A 113 -7.56 -17.49 -34.03
N SER A 114 -6.72 -16.94 -34.90
CA SER A 114 -6.19 -15.58 -34.77
C SER A 114 -6.92 -14.60 -35.69
N ASP A 115 -7.82 -13.79 -35.14
CA ASP A 115 -8.81 -13.02 -35.88
C ASP A 115 -8.49 -11.51 -35.93
N GLU A 116 -8.84 -10.85 -37.04
CA GLU A 116 -8.71 -9.39 -37.23
C GLU A 116 -10.10 -8.75 -37.16
N VAL A 117 -10.48 -8.20 -36.01
CA VAL A 117 -11.77 -7.52 -35.79
C VAL A 117 -11.59 -6.00 -35.90
N THR A 118 -12.37 -5.34 -36.76
CA THR A 118 -12.46 -3.88 -36.81
C THR A 118 -13.92 -3.42 -36.80
N THR A 119 -14.29 -2.60 -35.81
CA THR A 119 -15.59 -1.92 -35.74
C THR A 119 -15.43 -0.41 -35.95
N GLY A 120 -16.42 0.41 -35.59
CA GLY A 120 -16.51 1.82 -36.00
C GLY A 120 -17.03 2.74 -34.90
N SER A 121 -17.87 3.71 -35.25
CA SER A 121 -18.55 4.52 -34.24
C SER A 121 -19.78 3.83 -33.69
N ASP A 122 -20.22 4.31 -32.52
CA ASP A 122 -21.33 3.83 -31.70
C ASP A 122 -20.90 2.62 -30.83
N ASN A 123 -21.80 1.91 -30.14
CA ASN A 123 -21.44 1.12 -28.95
C ASN A 123 -21.29 -0.37 -29.28
N ASP A 124 -20.06 -0.82 -29.49
CA ASP A 124 -19.78 -2.17 -29.96
C ASP A 124 -19.69 -3.19 -28.81
N VAL A 125 -19.79 -4.46 -29.20
CA VAL A 125 -19.64 -5.64 -28.34
C VAL A 125 -18.84 -6.68 -29.09
N ILE A 126 -17.70 -7.06 -28.56
CA ILE A 126 -16.74 -7.94 -29.22
C ILE A 126 -16.37 -9.05 -28.23
N ILE A 127 -16.37 -10.28 -28.72
CA ILE A 127 -15.54 -11.34 -28.18
C ILE A 127 -14.63 -11.76 -29.33
N GLY A 128 -13.33 -11.84 -29.07
CA GLY A 128 -12.38 -12.40 -30.02
C GLY A 128 -12.62 -13.91 -30.13
N ASP A 129 -12.19 -14.64 -29.11
CA ASP A 129 -12.32 -16.09 -28.94
C ASP A 129 -13.78 -16.64 -28.87
N ASN A 130 -13.96 -17.91 -28.52
CA ASN A 130 -15.28 -18.53 -28.52
C ASN A 130 -16.18 -17.96 -27.41
N GLY A 131 -17.11 -17.09 -27.80
CA GLY A 131 -17.95 -16.36 -26.88
C GLY A 131 -19.38 -16.87 -26.66
N GLN A 132 -20.00 -16.40 -25.57
CA GLN A 132 -21.46 -16.36 -25.37
C GLN A 132 -21.89 -14.98 -24.85
N ILE A 133 -22.88 -14.38 -25.51
CA ILE A 133 -23.51 -13.11 -25.13
C ILE A 133 -25.00 -13.34 -24.92
N ASP A 134 -25.51 -13.05 -23.72
CA ASP A 134 -26.92 -13.20 -23.34
C ASP A 134 -27.61 -11.86 -23.13
N LEU A 135 -28.80 -11.71 -23.73
CA LEU A 135 -29.61 -10.51 -23.72
C LEU A 135 -31.02 -10.78 -23.19
N VAL A 136 -31.49 -9.90 -22.30
CA VAL A 136 -32.88 -9.93 -21.81
C VAL A 136 -33.60 -8.66 -22.24
N SER A 137 -34.56 -8.82 -23.16
CA SER A 137 -35.31 -7.72 -23.78
C SER A 137 -34.44 -6.73 -24.57
N GLY A 138 -33.37 -7.22 -25.20
CA GLY A 138 -32.44 -6.40 -25.99
C GLY A 138 -31.39 -5.64 -25.15
N VAL A 139 -31.26 -5.96 -23.86
CA VAL A 139 -30.20 -5.44 -22.98
C VAL A 139 -29.30 -6.60 -22.61
N ILE A 140 -28.00 -6.48 -22.90
CA ILE A 140 -26.96 -7.45 -22.51
C ILE A 140 -26.96 -7.60 -20.99
N ARG A 141 -26.86 -8.86 -20.54
CA ARG A 141 -26.81 -9.26 -19.12
C ARG A 141 -25.54 -9.98 -18.75
N SER A 142 -25.00 -10.75 -19.69
CA SER A 142 -23.75 -11.48 -19.58
C SER A 142 -23.08 -11.46 -20.94
N MET A 143 -21.78 -11.23 -20.97
CA MET A 143 -20.91 -11.69 -22.05
C MET A 143 -19.72 -12.39 -21.40
N GLN A 144 -19.32 -13.52 -21.97
CA GLN A 144 -18.22 -14.33 -21.48
C GLN A 144 -17.51 -15.00 -22.64
N SER A 145 -16.19 -15.17 -22.51
CA SER A 145 -15.52 -16.23 -23.24
C SER A 145 -16.00 -17.60 -22.71
N THR A 146 -15.82 -18.63 -23.54
CA THR A 146 -16.14 -20.03 -23.23
C THR A 146 -15.00 -20.97 -23.55
N ASP A 147 -13.84 -20.45 -23.99
CA ASP A 147 -12.62 -21.23 -24.12
C ASP A 147 -12.07 -21.63 -22.75
N SER A 148 -11.65 -22.89 -22.66
CA SER A 148 -11.07 -23.49 -21.46
C SER A 148 -9.89 -24.40 -21.81
N VAL A 149 -9.35 -24.20 -23.01
CA VAL A 149 -8.30 -25.02 -23.61
C VAL A 149 -7.43 -24.15 -24.52
N ASP A 150 -6.17 -23.95 -24.12
CA ASP A 150 -5.05 -23.36 -24.88
C ASP A 150 -4.96 -23.74 -26.38
N ALA A 151 -5.51 -24.88 -26.78
CA ALA A 151 -5.49 -25.35 -28.17
C ALA A 151 -6.68 -24.86 -29.03
N THR A 152 -7.61 -24.09 -28.47
CA THR A 152 -8.74 -23.45 -29.18
C THR A 152 -8.67 -21.92 -29.23
N ALA A 153 -7.71 -21.34 -28.51
CA ALA A 153 -7.30 -19.95 -28.52
C ALA A 153 -6.64 -19.51 -29.85
N GLY A 154 -6.48 -18.20 -30.01
CA GLY A 154 -5.48 -17.64 -30.91
C GLY A 154 -5.35 -16.12 -30.81
N ASN A 155 -4.14 -15.62 -31.09
CA ASN A 155 -3.79 -14.20 -31.00
C ASN A 155 -4.71 -13.27 -31.84
N ASP A 156 -5.56 -12.51 -31.18
CA ASP A 156 -6.54 -11.62 -31.80
C ASP A 156 -6.04 -10.17 -31.97
N ASN A 157 -6.56 -9.50 -33.00
CA ASN A 157 -6.35 -8.08 -33.23
C ASN A 157 -7.69 -7.34 -33.29
N ILE A 158 -8.10 -6.80 -32.15
CA ILE A 158 -9.38 -6.13 -31.96
C ILE A 158 -9.17 -4.62 -32.00
N LYS A 159 -9.71 -3.99 -33.04
CA LYS A 159 -9.86 -2.54 -33.10
C LYS A 159 -11.33 -2.11 -33.02
N SER A 160 -11.72 -1.55 -31.89
CA SER A 160 -12.93 -0.74 -31.78
C SER A 160 -12.69 0.70 -32.22
N GLY A 161 -13.77 1.45 -32.46
CA GLY A 161 -13.69 2.86 -32.83
C GLY A 161 -14.09 3.78 -31.68
N THR A 162 -15.29 4.35 -31.74
CA THR A 162 -15.72 5.37 -30.77
C THR A 162 -17.12 5.12 -30.23
N GLY A 163 -17.24 4.79 -28.96
CA GLY A 163 -18.52 4.58 -28.29
C GLY A 163 -18.35 4.08 -26.86
N PHE A 164 -19.36 3.37 -26.36
CA PHE A 164 -19.20 2.55 -25.15
C PHE A 164 -18.97 1.09 -25.56
N ASP A 165 -17.70 0.72 -25.66
CA ASP A 165 -17.27 -0.56 -26.24
C ASP A 165 -17.05 -1.60 -25.14
N ARG A 166 -17.42 -2.86 -25.42
CA ARG A 166 -17.28 -3.97 -24.48
C ARG A 166 -16.60 -5.14 -25.16
N ILE A 167 -15.44 -5.51 -24.64
CA ILE A 167 -14.51 -6.43 -25.28
C ILE A 167 -14.09 -7.49 -24.26
N ILE A 168 -14.07 -8.74 -24.71
CA ILE A 168 -13.26 -9.82 -24.12
C ILE A 168 -12.39 -10.27 -25.29
N ALA A 169 -11.06 -10.25 -25.19
CA ALA A 169 -10.25 -10.67 -26.34
C ALA A 169 -10.24 -12.21 -26.40
N GLY A 170 -9.53 -12.90 -25.51
CA GLY A 170 -9.54 -14.37 -25.54
C GLY A 170 -8.59 -15.06 -24.57
N LEU A 171 -7.93 -16.09 -25.08
CA LEU A 171 -6.70 -16.69 -24.58
C LEU A 171 -5.60 -16.46 -25.63
N ASP A 172 -4.35 -16.80 -25.31
CA ASP A 172 -3.15 -16.38 -26.07
C ASP A 172 -2.91 -14.84 -25.95
N SER A 173 -1.94 -14.30 -26.70
CA SER A 173 -1.54 -12.88 -26.63
C SER A 173 -2.29 -12.01 -27.64
N ASP A 174 -3.13 -11.11 -27.15
CA ASP A 174 -4.07 -10.31 -27.93
C ASP A 174 -3.67 -8.83 -28.02
N VAL A 175 -4.32 -8.12 -28.94
CA VAL A 175 -4.12 -6.68 -29.14
C VAL A 175 -5.47 -5.98 -29.21
N VAL A 176 -5.78 -5.14 -28.22
CA VAL A 176 -7.04 -4.39 -28.13
C VAL A 176 -6.79 -2.89 -28.28
N MET A 177 -7.45 -2.23 -29.22
CA MET A 177 -7.37 -0.78 -29.42
C MET A 177 -8.74 -0.11 -29.53
N SER A 178 -8.94 1.02 -28.84
CA SER A 178 -10.12 1.91 -29.01
C SER A 178 -9.70 3.36 -29.33
N ASP A 179 -10.52 4.11 -30.09
CA ASP A 179 -10.20 5.51 -30.44
C ASP A 179 -10.66 6.51 -29.34
N SER A 180 -11.92 6.46 -28.90
CA SER A 180 -12.44 7.32 -27.80
C SER A 180 -13.86 6.97 -27.34
N GLY A 181 -14.08 7.02 -26.04
CA GLY A 181 -15.30 6.67 -25.32
C GLY A 181 -14.98 5.63 -24.25
N ASP A 182 -15.88 5.48 -23.29
CA ASP A 182 -15.72 4.55 -22.16
C ASP A 182 -15.59 3.11 -22.72
N SER A 183 -14.62 2.32 -22.24
CA SER A 183 -14.43 0.94 -22.70
C SER A 183 -14.38 -0.03 -21.51
N HIS A 184 -15.05 -1.17 -21.60
CA HIS A 184 -14.83 -2.30 -20.70
C HIS A 184 -14.11 -3.40 -21.45
N VAL A 185 -12.87 -3.69 -21.06
CA VAL A 185 -12.03 -4.72 -21.64
C VAL A 185 -11.70 -5.74 -20.54
N ILE A 186 -11.80 -7.00 -20.90
CA ILE A 186 -10.97 -8.05 -20.32
C ILE A 186 -10.10 -8.47 -21.49
N ALA A 187 -8.79 -8.39 -21.35
CA ALA A 187 -7.90 -8.78 -22.44
C ALA A 187 -7.99 -10.30 -22.54
N ASP A 188 -7.68 -10.96 -21.44
CA ASP A 188 -7.77 -12.38 -21.27
C ASP A 188 -9.22 -12.90 -21.05
N ASN A 189 -9.30 -14.19 -20.74
CA ASN A 189 -10.53 -14.94 -20.58
C ASN A 189 -11.41 -14.38 -19.44
N GLY A 190 -12.64 -13.90 -19.72
CA GLY A 190 -13.45 -13.26 -18.66
C GLY A 190 -14.98 -13.31 -18.76
N LEU A 191 -15.61 -12.58 -17.82
CA LEU A 191 -17.06 -12.41 -17.68
C LEU A 191 -17.45 -10.97 -17.31
N LEU A 192 -18.24 -10.31 -18.15
CA LEU A 192 -18.86 -9.00 -17.88
C LEU A 192 -20.38 -9.15 -17.64
N ASN A 193 -20.85 -8.82 -16.43
CA ASN A 193 -22.26 -8.91 -16.02
C ASN A 193 -22.92 -7.54 -15.86
N TYR A 194 -24.16 -7.42 -16.35
CA TYR A 194 -24.92 -6.18 -16.43
C TYR A 194 -26.33 -6.31 -15.84
N ASN A 195 -26.81 -5.25 -15.18
CA ASN A 195 -28.15 -5.20 -14.61
C ASN A 195 -29.25 -4.94 -15.67
N ALA A 196 -30.50 -4.84 -15.21
CA ALA A 196 -31.66 -4.58 -16.07
C ALA A 196 -31.71 -3.19 -16.74
N GLN A 197 -30.72 -2.33 -16.47
CA GLN A 197 -30.54 -1.02 -17.09
C GLN A 197 -29.33 -0.99 -18.04
N GLY A 198 -28.58 -2.09 -18.18
CA GLY A 198 -27.36 -2.14 -18.98
C GLY A 198 -26.13 -1.53 -18.30
N VAL A 199 -26.18 -1.29 -16.99
CA VAL A 199 -25.03 -0.82 -16.20
C VAL A 199 -24.27 -2.03 -15.66
N LEU A 200 -22.93 -1.98 -15.74
CA LEU A 200 -22.05 -3.03 -15.20
C LEU A 200 -22.33 -3.28 -13.72
N VAL A 201 -22.20 -4.54 -13.33
CA VAL A 201 -22.35 -5.03 -11.95
C VAL A 201 -21.10 -5.80 -11.52
N ARG A 202 -20.46 -6.52 -12.44
CA ARG A 202 -19.24 -7.31 -12.19
C ARG A 202 -18.43 -7.47 -13.47
N ALA A 203 -17.14 -7.21 -13.41
CA ALA A 203 -16.13 -7.72 -14.33
C ALA A 203 -15.24 -8.71 -13.55
N ARG A 204 -14.81 -9.81 -14.17
CA ARG A 204 -13.83 -10.75 -13.58
C ARG A 204 -13.16 -11.58 -14.66
N THR A 205 -11.91 -11.98 -14.44
CA THR A 205 -11.29 -13.05 -15.24
C THR A 205 -11.89 -14.43 -14.90
N THR A 206 -11.58 -15.40 -15.73
CA THR A 206 -12.00 -16.81 -15.70
C THR A 206 -10.84 -17.68 -16.18
N GLU A 207 -10.81 -18.95 -15.77
CA GLU A 207 -9.75 -19.88 -16.19
C GLU A 207 -8.31 -19.39 -15.91
N GLN A 208 -8.12 -18.60 -14.84
CA GLN A 208 -6.90 -17.89 -14.34
C GLN A 208 -5.50 -18.51 -14.55
N ASN A 209 -5.41 -19.80 -14.90
CA ASN A 209 -4.17 -20.54 -15.18
C ASN A 209 -3.93 -20.69 -16.71
N LEU A 210 -4.65 -19.92 -17.52
CA LEU A 210 -4.60 -19.85 -18.98
C LEU A 210 -4.72 -18.36 -19.34
N GLY A 211 -3.80 -17.89 -20.19
CA GLY A 211 -3.70 -16.50 -20.63
C GLY A 211 -2.44 -16.27 -21.48
N GLY A 212 -2.22 -15.03 -21.92
CA GLY A 212 -1.03 -14.63 -22.68
C GLY A 212 -0.67 -13.15 -22.50
N ASP A 213 0.52 -12.75 -22.97
CA ASP A 213 1.01 -11.37 -22.88
C ASP A 213 0.19 -10.41 -23.79
N ASP A 214 -0.64 -9.52 -23.24
CA ASP A 214 -1.59 -8.69 -24.01
C ASP A 214 -1.13 -7.24 -24.29
N GLU A 215 -1.59 -6.62 -25.38
CA GLU A 215 -1.39 -5.17 -25.68
C GLU A 215 -2.73 -4.42 -25.76
N VAL A 216 -3.11 -3.75 -24.67
CA VAL A 216 -4.37 -2.97 -24.56
C VAL A 216 -4.07 -1.47 -24.65
N THR A 217 -4.59 -0.77 -25.66
CA THR A 217 -4.48 0.71 -25.78
C THR A 217 -5.86 1.35 -25.97
N LEU A 218 -6.37 2.00 -24.93
CA LEU A 218 -7.71 2.59 -24.89
C LEU A 218 -7.70 4.11 -24.97
N GLY A 219 -8.72 4.65 -25.63
CA GLY A 219 -8.89 6.08 -25.89
C GLY A 219 -9.19 6.91 -24.64
N SER A 220 -9.64 8.15 -24.87
CA SER A 220 -10.22 8.98 -23.81
C SER A 220 -11.64 8.51 -23.46
N GLY A 221 -11.92 8.26 -22.20
CA GLY A 221 -13.18 7.74 -21.66
C GLY A 221 -12.91 7.19 -20.26
N ASP A 222 -13.94 6.90 -19.46
CA ASP A 222 -13.76 6.22 -18.18
C ASP A 222 -13.67 4.71 -18.46
N ASN A 223 -12.47 4.14 -18.51
CA ASN A 223 -12.25 2.75 -18.94
C ASN A 223 -12.14 1.77 -17.75
N LEU A 224 -12.42 0.50 -18.04
CA LEU A 224 -12.13 -0.64 -17.16
C LEU A 224 -11.33 -1.66 -17.95
N VAL A 225 -10.17 -2.06 -17.43
CA VAL A 225 -9.34 -3.14 -17.97
C VAL A 225 -9.09 -4.18 -16.87
N LEU A 226 -9.18 -5.44 -17.26
CA LEU A 226 -8.47 -6.55 -16.62
C LEU A 226 -7.53 -7.08 -17.72
N GLY A 227 -6.24 -7.24 -17.44
CA GLY A 227 -5.32 -7.98 -18.32
C GLY A 227 -5.65 -9.47 -18.22
N GLY A 228 -4.85 -10.24 -17.48
CA GLY A 228 -5.24 -11.58 -17.05
C GLY A 228 -4.11 -12.41 -16.44
N MET A 229 -3.54 -13.32 -17.22
CA MET A 229 -2.34 -14.08 -16.90
C MET A 229 -1.34 -13.90 -18.03
N GLY A 230 -0.44 -12.92 -17.90
CA GLY A 230 0.49 -12.56 -18.96
C GLY A 230 1.33 -11.36 -18.55
N ASN A 231 2.35 -11.03 -19.34
CA ASN A 231 3.12 -9.79 -19.13
C ASN A 231 2.44 -8.67 -19.93
N ASP A 232 1.43 -8.03 -19.34
CA ASP A 232 0.47 -7.22 -20.08
C ASP A 232 0.92 -5.77 -20.22
N THR A 233 0.69 -5.21 -21.41
CA THR A 233 0.97 -3.80 -21.71
C THR A 233 -0.35 -3.05 -21.85
N ILE A 234 -0.77 -2.40 -20.76
CA ILE A 234 -2.03 -1.66 -20.68
C ILE A 234 -1.75 -0.16 -20.76
N THR A 235 -2.41 0.55 -21.66
CA THR A 235 -2.34 2.02 -21.78
C THR A 235 -3.74 2.62 -21.93
N THR A 236 -4.11 3.49 -20.99
CA THR A 236 -5.29 4.37 -21.12
C THR A 236 -4.87 5.83 -21.31
N PHE A 237 -5.81 6.72 -21.65
CA PHE A 237 -5.51 8.15 -21.86
C PHE A 237 -6.18 9.10 -20.88
N THR A 238 -7.45 9.48 -21.04
CA THR A 238 -8.05 10.51 -20.17
C THR A 238 -9.46 10.12 -19.76
N GLY A 239 -9.68 10.02 -18.46
CA GLY A 239 -10.91 9.57 -17.81
C GLY A 239 -10.57 9.05 -16.42
N ASP A 240 -11.56 8.66 -15.64
CA ASP A 240 -11.33 8.04 -14.33
C ASP A 240 -11.22 6.51 -14.52
N ASP A 241 -10.02 6.03 -14.83
CA ASP A 241 -9.80 4.65 -15.27
C ASP A 241 -9.72 3.62 -14.11
N VAL A 242 -9.97 2.36 -14.44
CA VAL A 242 -9.79 1.19 -13.56
C VAL A 242 -8.98 0.14 -14.31
N VAL A 243 -7.85 -0.27 -13.73
CA VAL A 243 -7.01 -1.35 -14.27
C VAL A 243 -6.77 -2.38 -13.17
N VAL A 244 -6.91 -3.66 -13.51
CA VAL A 244 -6.12 -4.71 -12.89
C VAL A 244 -5.21 -5.25 -14.00
N GLY A 245 -3.92 -5.40 -13.72
CA GLY A 245 -2.99 -6.05 -14.63
C GLY A 245 -3.32 -7.54 -14.71
N ASP A 246 -2.97 -8.25 -13.65
CA ASP A 246 -3.26 -9.68 -13.44
C ASP A 246 -4.77 -10.04 -13.28
N ASN A 247 -5.06 -11.26 -12.82
CA ASN A 247 -6.41 -11.81 -12.69
C ASN A 247 -7.27 -11.03 -11.68
N GLY A 248 -8.03 -10.05 -12.15
CA GLY A 248 -8.88 -9.23 -11.27
C GLY A 248 -10.37 -9.59 -11.16
N GLU A 249 -11.02 -9.00 -10.16
CA GLU A 249 -12.47 -8.77 -10.10
C GLU A 249 -12.79 -7.32 -9.73
N VAL A 250 -13.70 -6.71 -10.50
CA VAL A 250 -14.29 -5.39 -10.21
C VAL A 250 -15.79 -5.52 -9.97
N VAL A 251 -16.27 -5.06 -8.81
CA VAL A 251 -17.69 -5.03 -8.44
C VAL A 251 -18.23 -3.60 -8.50
N VAL A 252 -19.31 -3.40 -9.25
CA VAL A 252 -19.95 -2.10 -9.46
C VAL A 252 -21.38 -2.11 -8.91
N SER A 253 -21.80 -1.02 -8.26
CA SER A 253 -23.17 -0.87 -7.77
C SER A 253 -23.70 0.54 -8.06
N ASN A 254 -24.83 0.60 -8.77
CA ASN A 254 -25.46 1.85 -9.24
C ASN A 254 -24.54 2.73 -10.12
N GLY A 255 -23.55 2.14 -10.80
CA GLY A 255 -22.57 2.86 -11.62
C GLY A 255 -21.39 3.44 -10.83
N VAL A 256 -21.19 3.00 -9.58
CA VAL A 256 -20.02 3.36 -8.75
C VAL A 256 -19.26 2.09 -8.41
N VAL A 257 -17.93 2.10 -8.61
CA VAL A 257 -17.04 1.01 -8.20
C VAL A 257 -17.15 0.79 -6.70
N ARG A 258 -17.15 -0.47 -6.27
CA ARG A 258 -17.32 -0.85 -4.87
C ARG A 258 -16.15 -1.63 -4.31
N LEU A 259 -15.57 -2.48 -5.16
CA LEU A 259 -14.44 -3.35 -4.89
C LEU A 259 -13.66 -3.48 -6.21
N ILE A 260 -12.35 -3.37 -6.13
CA ILE A 260 -11.37 -3.87 -7.09
C ILE A 260 -10.50 -4.83 -6.26
N GLN A 261 -10.21 -6.02 -6.75
CA GLN A 261 -9.33 -6.98 -6.09
C GLN A 261 -8.56 -7.78 -7.13
N SER A 262 -7.33 -8.15 -6.82
CA SER A 262 -6.71 -9.31 -7.46
C SER A 262 -7.40 -10.60 -6.98
N SER A 263 -7.28 -11.67 -7.77
CA SER A 263 -7.80 -12.99 -7.49
C SER A 263 -6.77 -14.11 -7.61
N ASP A 264 -5.50 -13.75 -7.81
CA ASP A 264 -4.35 -14.65 -7.81
C ASP A 264 -4.06 -15.24 -6.42
N ALA A 265 -3.46 -16.42 -6.42
CA ALA A 265 -3.32 -17.24 -5.22
C ALA A 265 -1.93 -17.89 -5.06
N ASP A 266 -1.14 -17.97 -6.12
CA ASP A 266 0.26 -18.41 -6.12
C ASP A 266 0.98 -17.95 -7.41
N GLU A 267 2.32 -18.01 -7.39
CA GLU A 267 3.26 -17.60 -8.47
C GLU A 267 3.02 -18.27 -9.85
N SER A 268 2.04 -19.16 -10.01
CA SER A 268 1.79 -19.82 -11.31
C SER A 268 0.91 -19.02 -12.26
N THR A 269 0.33 -17.91 -11.78
CA THR A 269 -0.53 -17.01 -12.55
C THR A 269 0.03 -15.57 -12.66
N THR A 270 1.28 -15.37 -12.20
CA THR A 270 2.10 -14.14 -12.26
C THR A 270 2.36 -13.61 -13.68
N GLY A 271 2.37 -12.29 -13.82
CA GLY A 271 2.82 -11.51 -14.97
C GLY A 271 3.68 -10.30 -14.57
N ASP A 272 4.69 -9.92 -15.37
CA ASP A 272 5.43 -8.66 -15.19
C ASP A 272 4.75 -7.54 -16.02
N ASP A 273 3.83 -6.77 -15.43
CA ASP A 273 2.95 -5.86 -16.16
C ASP A 273 3.53 -4.46 -16.42
N THR A 274 3.12 -3.84 -17.52
CA THR A 274 3.40 -2.44 -17.86
C THR A 274 2.10 -1.66 -18.02
N ILE A 275 1.67 -1.02 -16.93
CA ILE A 275 0.43 -0.26 -16.83
C ILE A 275 0.73 1.24 -16.92
N LYS A 276 0.22 1.88 -17.97
CA LYS A 276 0.14 3.34 -18.06
C LYS A 276 -1.32 3.81 -18.03
N VAL A 277 -1.70 4.44 -16.93
CA VAL A 277 -2.88 5.32 -16.89
C VAL A 277 -2.47 6.74 -17.27
N GLY A 278 -3.42 7.57 -17.70
CA GLY A 278 -3.12 8.92 -18.16
C GLY A 278 -3.56 9.99 -17.18
N THR A 279 -4.69 10.67 -17.46
CA THR A 279 -5.19 11.75 -16.60
C THR A 279 -6.64 11.57 -16.15
N GLY A 280 -6.80 11.38 -14.84
CA GLY A 280 -8.08 11.37 -14.13
C GLY A 280 -7.90 10.87 -12.70
N SER A 281 -8.98 10.41 -12.07
CA SER A 281 -8.91 9.72 -10.79
C SER A 281 -8.86 8.21 -11.01
N ASP A 282 -7.64 7.72 -11.21
CA ASP A 282 -7.33 6.37 -11.70
C ASP A 282 -7.12 5.35 -10.56
N ARG A 283 -7.40 4.08 -10.84
CA ARG A 283 -7.33 2.98 -9.85
C ARG A 283 -6.64 1.77 -10.46
N VAL A 284 -5.52 1.36 -9.87
CA VAL A 284 -4.68 0.26 -10.34
C VAL A 284 -4.47 -0.74 -9.21
N ILE A 285 -4.57 -2.02 -9.56
CA ILE A 285 -3.85 -3.12 -8.90
C ILE A 285 -2.97 -3.70 -10.01
N ALA A 286 -1.66 -3.82 -9.85
CA ALA A 286 -0.86 -4.41 -10.92
C ALA A 286 -1.02 -5.94 -10.87
N GLY A 287 -0.31 -6.66 -10.00
CA GLY A 287 -0.53 -8.10 -9.88
C GLY A 287 0.34 -8.84 -8.88
N LEU A 288 0.93 -9.93 -9.35
CA LEU A 288 2.10 -10.60 -8.79
C LEU A 288 3.18 -10.63 -9.87
N GLY A 289 4.18 -9.76 -9.80
CA GLY A 289 5.31 -9.76 -10.74
C GLY A 289 6.27 -8.61 -10.45
N ASP A 290 7.24 -8.39 -11.32
CA ASP A 290 8.05 -7.16 -11.30
C ASP A 290 7.31 -6.08 -12.13
N ASP A 291 6.32 -5.38 -11.54
CA ASP A 291 5.37 -4.53 -12.27
C ASP A 291 5.84 -3.08 -12.49
N SER A 292 5.26 -2.40 -13.49
CA SER A 292 5.54 -1.00 -13.80
C SER A 292 4.26 -0.17 -13.99
N VAL A 293 3.97 0.72 -13.04
CA VAL A 293 2.76 1.56 -13.03
C VAL A 293 3.11 3.03 -13.23
N MET A 294 2.52 3.69 -14.23
CA MET A 294 2.75 5.11 -14.52
C MET A 294 1.44 5.91 -14.68
N SER A 295 1.36 7.12 -14.10
CA SER A 295 0.27 8.09 -14.34
C SER A 295 0.78 9.45 -14.85
N ASP A 296 -0.02 10.19 -15.64
CA ASP A 296 0.34 11.53 -16.10
C ASP A 296 -0.07 12.63 -15.09
N SER A 297 -1.31 12.61 -14.57
CA SER A 297 -1.79 13.52 -13.50
C SER A 297 -3.21 13.23 -13.04
N GLY A 298 -3.46 13.39 -11.74
CA GLY A 298 -4.74 13.20 -11.06
C GLY A 298 -4.61 12.18 -9.92
N ASP A 299 -5.56 12.20 -9.00
CA ASP A 299 -5.51 11.40 -7.76
C ASP A 299 -5.53 9.90 -8.11
N THR A 300 -4.36 9.23 -8.06
CA THR A 300 -4.21 7.83 -8.44
C THR A 300 -4.16 6.93 -7.20
N HIS A 301 -4.85 5.80 -7.24
CA HIS A 301 -4.75 4.74 -6.21
C HIS A 301 -4.09 3.51 -6.81
N VAL A 302 -2.94 3.10 -6.26
CA VAL A 302 -2.15 1.95 -6.69
C VAL A 302 -1.99 0.98 -5.52
N LEU A 303 -2.30 -0.29 -5.76
CA LEU A 303 -1.55 -1.38 -5.15
C LEU A 303 -0.65 -1.90 -6.27
N ALA A 304 0.65 -1.99 -6.05
CA ALA A 304 1.52 -2.59 -7.04
C ALA A 304 1.25 -4.11 -6.97
N ASP A 305 1.52 -4.69 -5.80
CA ASP A 305 1.15 -6.07 -5.50
C ASP A 305 -0.35 -6.37 -5.28
N ASN A 306 -0.61 -7.67 -5.20
CA ASN A 306 -1.87 -8.28 -4.82
C ASN A 306 -2.56 -7.62 -3.61
N GLY A 307 -3.80 -7.19 -3.81
CA GLY A 307 -4.65 -6.72 -2.72
C GLY A 307 -6.06 -6.38 -3.14
N PHE A 308 -6.69 -5.47 -2.40
CA PHE A 308 -7.99 -4.91 -2.80
C PHE A 308 -8.20 -3.44 -2.40
N LEU A 309 -8.92 -2.73 -3.27
CA LEU A 309 -9.41 -1.37 -3.06
C LEU A 309 -10.93 -1.39 -2.87
N SER A 310 -11.42 -0.89 -1.73
CA SER A 310 -12.84 -0.85 -1.39
C SER A 310 -13.31 0.57 -1.13
N TYR A 311 -14.42 0.94 -1.77
CA TYR A 311 -14.95 2.31 -1.81
C TYR A 311 -16.24 2.43 -0.99
N ASN A 312 -16.85 3.62 -0.91
CA ASN A 312 -18.22 3.82 -0.44
C ASN A 312 -19.23 4.13 -1.57
N ALA A 313 -20.51 4.24 -1.24
CA ALA A 313 -21.59 4.45 -2.22
C ALA A 313 -21.56 5.83 -2.92
N ASP A 314 -20.77 6.78 -2.42
CA ASP A 314 -20.54 8.10 -2.99
C ASP A 314 -19.22 8.17 -3.81
N GLY A 315 -18.42 7.09 -3.81
CA GLY A 315 -17.21 6.93 -4.63
C GLY A 315 -15.88 7.15 -3.92
N HIS A 316 -15.86 7.52 -2.63
CA HIS A 316 -14.59 7.68 -1.90
C HIS A 316 -13.97 6.32 -1.55
N LEU A 317 -12.64 6.23 -1.59
CA LEU A 317 -11.89 5.10 -1.04
C LEU A 317 -12.17 4.99 0.47
N ILE A 318 -12.23 3.76 0.98
CA ILE A 318 -12.46 3.42 2.40
C ILE A 318 -11.36 2.50 2.94
N LEU A 319 -10.83 1.63 2.09
CA LEU A 319 -9.80 0.67 2.45
C LEU A 319 -8.96 0.31 1.22
N ALA A 320 -7.66 0.49 1.32
CA ALA A 320 -6.63 -0.13 0.50
C ALA A 320 -5.82 -1.08 1.40
N THR A 321 -5.53 -2.30 0.94
CA THR A 321 -4.77 -3.28 1.74
C THR A 321 -4.23 -4.40 0.84
N THR A 322 -3.02 -4.90 1.13
CA THR A 322 -2.45 -6.07 0.43
C THR A 322 -3.10 -7.38 0.88
N THR A 323 -2.88 -8.43 0.10
CA THR A 323 -3.31 -9.82 0.36
C THR A 323 -2.28 -10.79 -0.22
N GLN A 324 -2.17 -11.99 0.34
CA GLN A 324 -1.09 -12.94 -0.02
C GLN A 324 0.31 -12.36 0.24
N GLU A 325 0.48 -11.63 1.34
CA GLU A 325 1.63 -10.79 1.78
C GLU A 325 3.05 -11.40 1.69
N ALA A 326 3.21 -12.65 1.27
CA ALA A 326 4.50 -13.33 1.03
C ALA A 326 4.70 -13.72 -0.45
N LEU A 327 3.89 -13.16 -1.35
CA LEU A 327 3.98 -13.22 -2.80
C LEU A 327 4.06 -11.76 -3.30
N GLY A 328 4.88 -11.53 -4.31
CA GLY A 328 5.09 -10.24 -4.97
C GLY A 328 6.42 -10.18 -5.72
N GLY A 329 6.74 -9.04 -6.33
CA GLY A 329 8.00 -8.79 -7.05
C GLY A 329 8.57 -7.38 -6.80
N ASP A 330 9.61 -7.00 -7.54
CA ASP A 330 10.30 -5.69 -7.37
C ASP A 330 9.64 -4.61 -8.29
N ASP A 331 8.79 -3.74 -7.75
CA ASP A 331 7.91 -2.86 -8.56
C ASP A 331 8.47 -1.46 -8.89
N GLU A 332 8.06 -0.83 -10.02
CA GLU A 332 8.33 0.58 -10.37
C GLU A 332 7.04 1.40 -10.51
N VAL A 333 6.72 2.23 -9.52
CA VAL A 333 5.52 3.09 -9.48
C VAL A 333 5.90 4.57 -9.67
N ILE A 334 5.46 5.21 -10.77
CA ILE A 334 5.75 6.62 -11.09
C ILE A 334 4.45 7.41 -11.33
N LEU A 335 4.03 8.20 -10.35
CA LEU A 335 2.76 8.93 -10.38
C LEU A 335 2.90 10.42 -10.65
N GLY A 336 1.88 10.98 -11.33
CA GLY A 336 1.77 12.39 -11.69
C GLY A 336 1.36 13.32 -10.54
N GLU A 337 1.08 14.59 -10.87
CA GLU A 337 0.54 15.56 -9.89
C GLU A 337 -0.88 15.17 -9.48
N GLY A 338 -1.18 15.06 -8.18
CA GLY A 338 -2.47 14.60 -7.64
C GLY A 338 -2.30 14.11 -6.20
N ASP A 339 -3.37 13.93 -5.44
CA ASP A 339 -3.28 13.35 -4.08
C ASP A 339 -3.32 11.81 -4.20
N ASN A 340 -2.16 11.15 -4.21
CA ASN A 340 -2.06 9.73 -4.55
C ASN A 340 -2.13 8.80 -3.32
N THR A 341 -2.38 7.51 -3.57
CA THR A 341 -2.24 6.45 -2.58
C THR A 341 -1.50 5.28 -3.21
N VAL A 342 -0.41 4.84 -2.59
CA VAL A 342 0.41 3.71 -3.04
C VAL A 342 0.62 2.75 -1.88
N ILE A 343 0.52 1.46 -2.18
CA ILE A 343 1.18 0.40 -1.43
C ILE A 343 1.99 -0.37 -2.49
N GLY A 344 3.30 -0.57 -2.27
CA GLY A 344 4.14 -1.45 -3.09
C GLY A 344 3.73 -2.89 -2.81
N GLY A 345 4.51 -3.62 -2.02
CA GLY A 345 4.02 -4.84 -1.35
C GLY A 345 5.08 -5.74 -0.75
N ASN A 346 5.56 -6.71 -1.52
CA ASN A 346 6.61 -7.63 -1.13
C ASN A 346 7.68 -7.62 -2.24
N GLY A 347 8.54 -6.62 -2.17
CA GLY A 347 9.51 -6.32 -3.22
C GLY A 347 10.70 -5.52 -2.74
N ASN A 348 11.43 -4.93 -3.68
CA ASN A 348 12.39 -3.86 -3.44
C ASN A 348 11.94 -2.69 -4.33
N ASP A 349 10.92 -1.97 -3.88
CA ASP A 349 10.05 -1.18 -4.74
C ASP A 349 10.62 0.21 -4.99
N VAL A 350 10.32 0.76 -6.17
CA VAL A 350 10.75 2.09 -6.61
C VAL A 350 9.53 2.97 -6.79
N ILE A 351 9.17 3.69 -5.73
CA ILE A 351 7.98 4.54 -5.68
C ILE A 351 8.40 6.02 -5.86
N THR A 352 7.85 6.69 -6.86
CA THR A 352 8.04 8.13 -7.08
C THR A 352 6.70 8.80 -7.35
N THR A 353 6.31 9.75 -6.51
CA THR A 353 5.15 10.61 -6.74
C THR A 353 5.57 12.04 -7.11
N ALA A 354 4.69 12.78 -7.77
CA ALA A 354 4.89 14.21 -8.00
C ALA A 354 4.33 15.03 -6.82
N ASN A 355 3.91 16.29 -7.05
CA ASN A 355 3.39 17.12 -5.97
C ASN A 355 1.93 16.73 -5.65
N GLY A 356 1.61 16.56 -4.37
CA GLY A 356 0.34 16.06 -3.88
C GLY A 356 0.35 15.84 -2.38
N MET A 357 -0.79 15.54 -1.76
CA MET A 357 -0.81 14.88 -0.45
C MET A 357 -0.81 13.37 -0.68
N ASP A 358 0.38 12.77 -0.73
CA ASP A 358 0.53 11.35 -1.04
C ASP A 358 0.55 10.50 0.24
N HIS A 359 -0.13 9.34 0.19
CA HIS A 359 -0.05 8.31 1.22
C HIS A 359 0.64 7.08 0.64
N ILE A 360 1.83 6.77 1.12
CA ILE A 360 2.70 5.71 0.61
C ILE A 360 2.99 4.73 1.74
N ILE A 361 2.87 3.44 1.43
CA ILE A 361 3.54 2.37 2.15
C ILE A 361 4.45 1.70 1.11
N GLY A 362 5.71 1.47 1.45
CA GLY A 362 6.62 0.69 0.64
C GLY A 362 6.14 -0.75 0.58
N ASP A 363 6.32 -1.46 1.69
CA ASP A 363 5.89 -2.84 1.86
C ASP A 363 4.37 -3.04 2.07
N ASN A 364 3.99 -4.28 2.36
CA ASN A 364 2.70 -4.74 2.82
C ASN A 364 2.05 -3.80 3.84
N GLY A 365 0.77 -3.49 3.62
CA GLY A 365 0.08 -2.57 4.51
C GLY A 365 -1.41 -2.40 4.31
N GLN A 366 -1.92 -1.41 5.01
CA GLN A 366 -3.33 -1.06 5.05
C GLN A 366 -3.53 0.44 5.28
N ILE A 367 -4.29 1.07 4.39
CA ILE A 367 -4.72 2.48 4.50
C ILE A 367 -6.24 2.53 4.58
N GLN A 368 -6.77 3.12 5.66
CA GLN A 368 -8.19 3.20 5.96
C GLN A 368 -8.68 4.66 6.03
N TYR A 369 -9.81 4.92 5.37
CA TYR A 369 -10.48 6.21 5.29
C TYR A 369 -11.90 6.14 5.89
N ASP A 370 -12.45 7.29 6.28
CA ASP A 370 -13.84 7.40 6.71
C ASP A 370 -14.82 7.65 5.54
N SER A 371 -16.12 7.73 5.83
CA SER A 371 -17.16 7.90 4.80
C SER A 371 -17.03 9.19 3.98
N ASP A 372 -16.33 10.20 4.48
CA ASP A 372 -16.11 11.47 3.78
C ASP A 372 -14.76 11.49 3.02
N GLY A 373 -14.06 10.35 2.95
CA GLY A 373 -12.77 10.20 2.24
C GLY A 373 -11.57 10.69 3.06
N ILE A 374 -11.74 10.91 4.36
CA ILE A 374 -10.68 11.43 5.23
C ILE A 374 -9.89 10.28 5.84
N LEU A 375 -8.55 10.36 5.80
CA LEU A 375 -7.66 9.35 6.38
C LEU A 375 -7.96 9.13 7.88
N VAL A 376 -8.02 7.86 8.28
CA VAL A 376 -8.26 7.40 9.65
C VAL A 376 -7.07 6.63 10.19
N GLN A 377 -6.43 5.82 9.36
CA GLN A 377 -5.27 5.03 9.75
C GLN A 377 -4.45 4.66 8.51
N ALA A 378 -3.12 4.67 8.62
CA ALA A 378 -2.22 3.87 7.78
C ALA A 378 -1.37 2.98 8.69
N LYS A 379 -1.05 1.76 8.24
CA LYS A 379 -0.09 0.88 8.93
C LYS A 379 0.53 -0.13 7.97
N THR A 380 1.74 -0.58 8.27
CA THR A 380 2.29 -1.78 7.65
C THR A 380 1.54 -3.03 8.17
N THR A 381 1.66 -4.13 7.44
CA THR A 381 1.24 -5.47 7.85
C THR A 381 2.33 -6.48 7.48
N ALA A 382 2.17 -7.75 7.88
CA ALA A 382 3.16 -8.81 7.64
C ALA A 382 4.64 -8.41 7.90
N PHE A 383 4.93 -7.87 9.09
CA PHE A 383 6.22 -7.26 9.50
C PHE A 383 7.51 -8.09 9.26
N ASP A 384 7.43 -9.35 8.83
CA ASP A 384 8.57 -10.20 8.47
C ASP A 384 8.64 -10.57 6.96
N GLN A 385 7.82 -9.90 6.14
CA GLN A 385 7.78 -9.93 4.67
C GLN A 385 7.97 -8.50 4.14
N GLY A 386 8.44 -8.35 2.90
CA GLY A 386 8.89 -7.07 2.36
C GLY A 386 10.37 -7.02 1.98
N GLY A 387 10.87 -5.85 1.59
CA GLY A 387 12.26 -5.63 1.20
C GLY A 387 12.76 -4.19 1.29
N SER A 388 13.73 -3.83 0.45
CA SER A 388 14.48 -2.56 0.58
C SER A 388 14.08 -1.55 -0.49
N ASP A 389 13.23 -0.61 -0.11
CA ASP A 389 12.54 0.29 -1.02
C ASP A 389 13.31 1.57 -1.33
N THR A 390 12.88 2.24 -2.40
CA THR A 390 13.35 3.57 -2.80
C THR A 390 12.14 4.46 -3.06
N ILE A 391 11.77 5.23 -2.04
CA ILE A 391 10.57 6.08 -2.03
C ILE A 391 10.99 7.55 -2.19
N ASN A 392 10.41 8.23 -3.17
CA ASN A 392 10.64 9.65 -3.44
C ASN A 392 9.30 10.37 -3.62
N ALA A 393 8.75 10.87 -2.52
CA ALA A 393 7.61 11.77 -2.50
C ALA A 393 8.06 13.21 -2.78
N ALA A 394 7.35 13.95 -3.62
CA ALA A 394 7.69 15.35 -3.88
C ALA A 394 7.05 16.29 -2.83
N ASN A 395 6.75 17.54 -3.20
CA ASN A 395 6.26 18.54 -2.25
C ASN A 395 4.77 18.35 -1.95
N GLY A 396 4.41 18.50 -0.68
CA GLY A 396 3.07 18.38 -0.15
C GLY A 396 3.08 17.85 1.28
N GLU A 397 1.90 17.60 1.88
CA GLU A 397 1.86 16.96 3.21
C GLU A 397 1.79 15.44 2.99
N ASN A 398 2.94 14.76 2.96
CA ASN A 398 3.03 13.33 2.65
C ASN A 398 2.99 12.46 3.92
N LEU A 399 2.57 11.21 3.74
CA LEU A 399 2.73 10.13 4.71
C LEU A 399 3.47 8.98 4.03
N VAL A 400 4.62 8.59 4.58
CA VAL A 400 5.41 7.44 4.13
C VAL A 400 5.61 6.48 5.30
N LEU A 401 5.37 5.20 5.04
CA LEU A 401 5.92 4.08 5.80
C LEU A 401 6.82 3.34 4.81
N GLY A 402 8.06 3.00 5.16
CA GLY A 402 8.88 2.09 4.36
C GLY A 402 8.37 0.66 4.55
N GLY A 403 8.98 -0.10 5.46
CA GLY A 403 8.48 -1.42 5.80
C GLY A 403 9.36 -2.28 6.70
N ASN A 404 9.95 -3.31 6.10
CA ASN A 404 10.83 -4.28 6.73
C ASN A 404 12.04 -4.48 5.82
N SER A 405 13.24 -4.26 6.38
CA SER A 405 14.52 -4.05 5.69
C SER A 405 14.80 -2.56 5.48
N GLY A 406 16.00 -2.23 5.00
CA GLY A 406 16.50 -0.85 5.05
C GLY A 406 16.12 -0.05 3.81
N ASP A 407 15.44 1.07 4.00
CA ASP A 407 14.78 1.84 2.96
C ASP A 407 15.49 3.16 2.63
N GLN A 408 15.25 3.67 1.43
CA GLN A 408 15.72 4.98 0.99
C GLN A 408 14.53 5.91 0.74
N ILE A 409 14.18 6.70 1.76
CA ILE A 409 13.03 7.59 1.74
C ILE A 409 13.48 9.04 1.52
N THR A 410 12.89 9.72 0.54
CA THR A 410 13.04 11.17 0.32
C THR A 410 11.65 11.82 0.25
N THR A 411 11.47 12.93 0.96
CA THR A 411 10.26 13.76 0.88
C THR A 411 10.60 15.20 0.45
N GLY A 412 9.58 15.95 0.00
CA GLY A 412 9.72 17.32 -0.48
C GLY A 412 9.63 18.40 0.61
N ASP A 413 9.32 19.63 0.18
CA ASP A 413 8.89 20.68 1.10
C ASP A 413 7.42 20.43 1.55
N ASP A 414 7.02 21.05 2.67
CA ASP A 414 5.71 21.05 3.36
C ASP A 414 5.67 20.29 4.71
N LYS A 415 4.80 19.30 4.98
CA LYS A 415 4.80 18.64 6.31
C LYS A 415 4.63 17.14 6.18
N ASP A 416 5.73 16.44 6.40
CA ASP A 416 5.75 15.00 6.19
C ASP A 416 5.64 14.22 7.50
N ILE A 417 5.12 13.01 7.36
CA ILE A 417 5.25 11.94 8.35
C ILE A 417 6.01 10.81 7.67
N VAL A 418 7.13 10.40 8.25
CA VAL A 418 7.89 9.24 7.81
C VAL A 418 8.03 8.28 8.98
N ILE A 419 7.76 7.00 8.73
CA ILE A 419 8.38 5.91 9.48
C ILE A 419 9.21 5.13 8.46
N GLY A 420 10.48 4.85 8.78
CA GLY A 420 11.31 3.99 7.94
C GLY A 420 10.78 2.56 8.01
N ASP A 421 10.95 1.91 9.15
CA ASP A 421 10.43 0.57 9.42
C ASP A 421 8.89 0.49 9.67
N ASN A 422 8.45 -0.68 10.15
CA ASN A 422 7.07 -1.04 10.41
C ASN A 422 6.34 -0.07 11.36
N GLY A 423 5.32 0.59 10.85
CA GLY A 423 4.65 1.67 11.58
C GLY A 423 3.12 1.67 11.54
N GLU A 424 2.52 2.44 12.44
CA GLU A 424 1.08 2.76 12.46
C GLU A 424 0.89 4.26 12.74
N VAL A 425 0.04 4.91 11.93
CA VAL A 425 -0.34 6.31 12.08
C VAL A 425 -1.87 6.44 12.18
N ASP A 426 -2.36 6.82 13.36
CA ASP A 426 -3.78 7.01 13.65
C ASP A 426 -4.20 8.48 13.50
N TYR A 427 -5.36 8.70 12.88
CA TYR A 427 -5.99 10.00 12.68
C TYR A 427 -7.38 10.07 13.34
N VAL A 428 -7.74 11.25 13.83
CA VAL A 428 -9.11 11.54 14.30
C VAL A 428 -9.57 12.88 13.75
N ASP A 429 -10.65 12.83 12.97
CA ASP A 429 -11.22 13.97 12.24
C ASP A 429 -10.21 14.64 11.27
N GLY A 430 -9.36 13.83 10.60
CA GLY A 430 -8.32 14.30 9.67
C GLY A 430 -7.07 14.89 10.33
N VAL A 431 -6.91 14.72 11.64
CA VAL A 431 -5.74 15.21 12.39
C VAL A 431 -5.02 14.01 13.01
N ARG A 432 -3.75 13.83 12.67
CA ARG A 432 -2.84 12.80 13.24
C ARG A 432 -2.85 12.84 14.76
N ARG A 433 -2.85 11.68 15.42
CA ARG A 433 -2.97 11.52 16.88
C ARG A 433 -1.91 10.63 17.51
N LEU A 434 -1.47 9.63 16.77
CA LEU A 434 -0.39 8.74 17.13
C LEU A 434 0.37 8.41 15.84
N ILE A 435 1.68 8.48 15.91
CA ILE A 435 2.66 7.94 14.97
C ILE A 435 3.49 7.00 15.83
N THR A 436 3.64 5.74 15.48
CA THR A 436 4.40 4.77 16.27
C THR A 436 5.09 3.78 15.36
N SER A 437 6.36 3.45 15.64
CA SER A 437 6.92 2.18 15.18
C SER A 437 6.16 1.04 15.90
N THR A 438 6.10 -0.12 15.26
CA THR A 438 5.36 -1.30 15.70
C THR A 438 6.24 -2.54 15.86
N ASP A 439 7.54 -2.40 15.56
CA ASP A 439 8.54 -3.44 15.71
C ASP A 439 8.66 -3.96 17.13
N THR A 440 9.03 -5.24 17.24
CA THR A 440 9.24 -5.89 18.54
C THR A 440 10.51 -6.74 18.63
N GLU A 441 11.27 -6.85 17.53
CA GLU A 441 12.57 -7.51 17.44
C GLU A 441 13.40 -6.94 16.28
N ASN A 442 14.73 -6.88 16.38
CA ASN A 442 15.63 -6.40 15.31
C ASN A 442 15.70 -7.31 14.06
N GLY A 443 14.66 -8.11 13.80
CA GLY A 443 14.52 -8.93 12.61
C GLY A 443 13.38 -8.49 11.69
N THR A 444 12.60 -7.47 12.10
CA THR A 444 11.49 -6.87 11.35
C THR A 444 11.79 -5.43 10.90
N GLY A 445 12.98 -4.93 11.21
CA GLY A 445 13.46 -3.61 10.80
C GLY A 445 14.74 -3.65 9.97
N GLY A 446 15.24 -2.49 9.54
CA GLY A 446 16.37 -2.33 8.63
C GLY A 446 17.26 -1.11 8.88
N ASP A 447 18.35 -0.98 8.12
CA ASP A 447 19.24 0.20 8.18
C ASP A 447 18.71 1.28 7.20
N ASP A 448 17.98 2.29 7.69
CA ASP A 448 17.25 3.27 6.89
C ASP A 448 18.03 4.53 6.49
N VAL A 449 17.63 5.16 5.38
CA VAL A 449 18.15 6.46 4.92
C VAL A 449 16.99 7.39 4.58
N ILE A 450 16.69 8.31 5.50
CA ILE A 450 15.57 9.26 5.41
C ILE A 450 16.09 10.68 5.14
N SER A 451 15.63 11.28 4.04
CA SER A 451 15.94 12.67 3.65
C SER A 451 14.67 13.51 3.56
N LEU A 452 14.40 14.29 4.59
CA LEU A 452 13.26 15.21 4.69
C LEU A 452 13.61 16.57 4.05
N GLY A 453 12.64 17.21 3.40
CA GLY A 453 12.80 18.55 2.84
C GLY A 453 12.65 19.65 3.89
N ALA A 454 11.97 20.74 3.52
CA ALA A 454 11.74 21.88 4.40
C ALA A 454 10.31 21.91 4.95
N GLY A 455 10.14 21.73 6.27
CA GLY A 455 8.82 21.45 6.82
C GLY A 455 8.63 21.56 8.32
N GLN A 456 7.60 20.86 8.81
CA GLN A 456 7.39 20.59 10.25
C GLN A 456 7.13 19.09 10.36
N ASP A 457 8.22 18.36 10.26
CA ASP A 457 8.19 16.96 9.86
C ASP A 457 8.26 16.05 11.08
N HIS A 458 7.71 14.86 10.95
CA HIS A 458 7.69 13.84 11.98
C HIS A 458 8.33 12.58 11.43
N ALA A 459 9.54 12.24 11.89
CA ALA A 459 10.23 11.01 11.54
C ALA A 459 10.44 10.12 12.77
N ILE A 460 10.24 8.83 12.55
CA ILE A 460 10.79 7.72 13.35
C ILE A 460 11.56 6.90 12.32
N ALA A 461 12.84 6.58 12.52
CA ALA A 461 13.54 5.74 11.54
C ALA A 461 13.07 4.30 11.71
N GLY A 462 13.57 3.55 12.69
CA GLY A 462 13.08 2.19 12.86
C GLY A 462 13.75 1.36 13.95
N VAL A 463 14.27 0.21 13.58
CA VAL A 463 15.05 -0.70 14.41
C VAL A 463 16.28 -1.08 13.59
N GLY A 464 17.23 -0.14 13.53
CA GLY A 464 18.22 -0.11 12.47
C GLY A 464 19.58 0.46 12.85
N ASN A 465 20.28 1.03 11.88
CA ASN A 465 21.44 1.91 12.09
C ASN A 465 21.24 3.05 11.10
N ASP A 466 20.45 4.03 11.50
CA ASP A 466 19.67 4.82 10.54
C ASP A 466 20.30 6.18 10.26
N GLU A 467 20.05 6.73 9.07
CA GLU A 467 20.53 8.06 8.67
C GLU A 467 19.36 9.00 8.37
N VAL A 468 18.95 9.83 9.35
CA VAL A 468 17.91 10.84 9.17
C VAL A 468 18.52 12.23 8.94
N ARG A 469 18.12 12.88 7.84
CA ARG A 469 18.52 14.25 7.48
C ARG A 469 17.30 15.12 7.20
N ASN A 470 17.06 16.11 8.05
CA ASN A 470 16.13 17.21 7.73
C ASN A 470 16.89 18.42 7.13
N ALA A 471 16.25 19.15 6.22
CA ALA A 471 16.82 20.34 5.60
C ALA A 471 16.59 21.63 6.41
N SER A 472 15.38 21.85 6.92
CA SER A 472 14.99 22.97 7.79
C SER A 472 13.52 22.91 8.23
N GLY A 473 13.25 23.41 9.42
CA GLY A 473 11.92 23.68 9.96
C GLY A 473 11.59 22.79 11.16
N GLU A 474 10.74 23.26 12.06
CA GLU A 474 10.58 22.68 13.41
C GLU A 474 10.07 21.23 13.38
N SER A 475 10.98 20.27 13.52
CA SER A 475 10.73 18.85 13.27
C SER A 475 10.94 17.97 14.50
N ILE A 476 10.38 16.77 14.44
CA ILE A 476 10.50 15.73 15.47
C ILE A 476 11.13 14.51 14.80
N ILE A 477 12.27 14.08 15.30
CA ILE A 477 13.02 12.92 14.82
C ILE A 477 13.25 11.99 16.00
N ILE A 478 12.90 10.73 15.83
CA ILE A 478 13.38 9.61 16.64
C ILE A 478 14.22 8.75 15.69
N GLY A 479 15.37 8.29 16.15
CA GLY A 479 16.15 7.27 15.45
C GLY A 479 15.42 5.94 15.54
N ASP A 480 15.66 5.18 16.61
CA ASP A 480 14.99 3.91 16.83
C ASP A 480 13.47 3.98 17.14
N ASP A 481 12.90 2.84 17.55
CA ASP A 481 11.50 2.64 17.89
C ASP A 481 11.00 3.68 18.90
N GLY A 482 9.72 4.02 18.77
CA GLY A 482 9.15 5.08 19.59
C GLY A 482 7.76 5.49 19.12
N PHE A 483 7.27 6.58 19.70
CA PHE A 483 6.01 7.18 19.30
C PHE A 483 5.97 8.69 19.47
N ILE A 484 5.14 9.32 18.65
CA ILE A 484 4.73 10.72 18.73
C ILE A 484 3.21 10.74 18.85
N SER A 485 2.67 11.43 19.87
CA SER A 485 1.22 11.63 20.01
C SER A 485 0.84 13.10 20.05
N ASN A 486 -0.37 13.41 19.57
CA ASN A 486 -0.80 14.79 19.27
C ASN A 486 -2.19 15.13 19.88
N ASP A 487 -2.40 16.43 20.13
CA ASP A 487 -3.69 16.98 20.53
C ASP A 487 -4.70 17.07 19.37
N ALA A 488 -5.86 17.68 19.61
CA ALA A 488 -6.90 17.83 18.59
C ALA A 488 -6.60 18.92 17.55
N GLU A 489 -5.52 19.67 17.75
CA GLU A 489 -5.02 20.72 16.89
C GLU A 489 -3.73 20.30 16.16
N GLY A 490 -3.32 19.03 16.30
CA GLY A 490 -2.15 18.44 15.63
C GLY A 490 -0.80 18.72 16.31
N ARG A 491 -0.78 19.36 17.48
CA ARG A 491 0.46 19.65 18.20
C ARG A 491 0.88 18.46 19.05
N TYR A 492 2.17 18.14 19.11
CA TYR A 492 2.64 17.04 19.96
C TYR A 492 2.27 17.27 21.43
N ILE A 493 1.92 16.20 22.14
CA ILE A 493 1.71 16.18 23.59
C ILE A 493 2.67 15.23 24.29
N GLU A 494 3.21 14.25 23.58
CA GLU A 494 4.18 13.27 24.06
C GLU A 494 5.00 12.79 22.85
N VAL A 495 6.33 12.79 22.99
CA VAL A 495 7.30 12.18 22.08
C VAL A 495 8.20 11.32 22.96
N SER A 496 8.38 10.05 22.61
CA SER A 496 9.15 9.09 23.41
C SER A 496 9.88 8.12 22.51
N THR A 497 11.15 7.84 22.83
CA THR A 497 11.78 6.59 22.40
C THR A 497 11.03 5.41 23.03
N GLY A 498 11.14 4.23 22.44
CA GLY A 498 10.40 3.03 22.80
C GLY A 498 11.21 2.07 23.68
N ASN A 499 11.57 0.93 23.11
CA ASN A 499 12.12 -0.22 23.79
C ASN A 499 13.66 -0.23 23.78
N THR A 500 14.26 0.05 24.95
CA THR A 500 15.71 0.07 25.21
C THR A 500 16.45 -1.29 25.10
N GLU A 501 15.90 -2.25 24.35
CA GLU A 501 16.50 -3.55 24.01
C GLU A 501 16.51 -3.86 22.49
N ILE A 502 15.89 -3.03 21.63
CA ILE A 502 15.89 -3.14 20.16
C ILE A 502 16.30 -1.79 19.55
N GLY A 503 16.97 -1.80 18.39
CA GLY A 503 17.53 -0.62 17.73
C GLY A 503 19.01 -0.78 17.31
N GLY A 504 19.70 0.32 17.00
CA GLY A 504 21.14 0.35 16.73
C GLY A 504 21.82 1.73 16.73
N ASP A 505 22.94 1.90 15.99
CA ASP A 505 23.80 3.09 16.11
C ASP A 505 23.43 4.16 15.05
N ASP A 506 22.68 5.21 15.43
CA ASP A 506 22.05 6.16 14.48
C ASP A 506 22.87 7.42 14.12
N LEU A 507 22.52 8.07 13.00
CA LEU A 507 22.99 9.38 12.55
C LEU A 507 21.82 10.33 12.25
N LEU A 508 21.57 11.27 13.18
CA LEU A 508 20.40 12.16 13.13
C LEU A 508 20.80 13.64 12.98
N ILE A 509 20.21 14.33 12.01
CA ILE A 509 20.54 15.73 11.68
C ILE A 509 19.25 16.56 11.48
N GLY A 510 18.95 17.48 12.41
CA GLY A 510 17.75 18.34 12.37
C GLY A 510 17.83 19.53 11.41
N GLY A 511 19.04 20.09 11.24
CA GLY A 511 19.30 21.10 10.23
C GLY A 511 19.16 22.53 10.74
N SER A 512 17.95 23.11 10.71
CA SER A 512 17.71 24.48 11.20
C SER A 512 16.27 24.74 11.61
N ASP A 513 16.08 25.76 12.44
CA ASP A 513 14.89 25.98 13.28
C ASP A 513 14.91 24.99 14.47
N ARG A 514 13.81 24.89 15.23
CA ARG A 514 13.81 24.26 16.57
C ARG A 514 13.33 22.83 16.49
N ASP A 515 14.23 21.89 16.78
CA ASP A 515 13.96 20.47 16.62
C ASP A 515 13.87 19.71 17.95
N ILE A 516 13.21 18.55 17.90
CA ILE A 516 13.24 17.52 18.94
C ILE A 516 13.87 16.29 18.29
N ILE A 517 15.06 15.90 18.74
CA ILE A 517 15.80 14.78 18.17
C ILE A 517 16.19 13.83 19.29
N PHE A 518 15.68 12.62 19.24
CA PHE A 518 16.07 11.52 20.10
C PHE A 518 16.79 10.47 19.27
N GLY A 519 17.90 9.95 19.79
CA GLY A 519 18.58 8.76 19.24
C GLY A 519 17.71 7.53 19.46
N GLY A 520 18.19 6.59 20.26
CA GLY A 520 17.39 5.40 20.55
C GLY A 520 18.01 4.45 21.56
N TYR A 521 18.15 3.20 21.17
CA TYR A 521 19.00 2.19 21.80
C TYR A 521 20.30 2.11 20.97
N GLY A 522 21.29 2.94 21.32
CA GLY A 522 22.37 3.14 20.36
C GLY A 522 23.64 3.78 20.88
N SER A 523 24.58 4.01 19.97
CA SER A 523 25.75 4.87 20.19
C SER A 523 25.67 6.05 19.23
N ASP A 524 24.69 6.92 19.46
CA ASP A 524 24.12 7.75 18.40
C ASP A 524 24.95 9.00 18.10
N GLU A 525 24.95 9.45 16.83
CA GLU A 525 25.49 10.73 16.40
C GLU A 525 24.36 11.73 16.09
N ILE A 526 24.04 12.58 17.07
CA ILE A 526 22.93 13.54 17.03
C ILE A 526 23.44 14.96 16.81
N TYR A 527 22.97 15.62 15.74
CA TYR A 527 23.31 16.99 15.38
C TYR A 527 22.03 17.84 15.28
N GLY A 528 21.77 18.72 16.25
CA GLY A 528 20.64 19.67 16.21
C GLY A 528 20.76 20.64 15.04
N GLY A 529 21.79 21.50 15.08
CA GLY A 529 22.20 22.29 13.92
C GLY A 529 22.14 23.79 14.20
N ALA A 530 21.04 24.44 13.83
CA ALA A 530 20.86 25.87 13.99
C ALA A 530 19.45 26.20 14.50
N GLY A 531 19.26 26.07 15.81
CA GLY A 531 17.93 26.02 16.40
C GLY A 531 17.86 26.46 17.86
N HIS A 532 16.98 25.82 18.63
CA HIS A 532 16.80 25.97 20.08
C HIS A 532 16.43 24.60 20.66
N ASP A 533 17.32 23.63 20.44
CA ASP A 533 16.90 22.25 20.17
C ASP A 533 16.75 21.43 21.45
N ILE A 534 16.00 20.33 21.35
CA ILE A 534 15.86 19.34 22.41
C ILE A 534 16.51 18.05 21.90
N LEU A 535 17.70 17.76 22.39
CA LEU A 535 18.48 16.58 21.99
C LEU A 535 18.54 15.57 23.14
N GLY A 536 18.27 14.30 22.84
CA GLY A 536 18.24 13.22 23.80
C GLY A 536 18.91 11.95 23.29
N GLY A 537 19.73 11.33 24.14
CA GLY A 537 20.19 9.95 23.97
C GLY A 537 19.11 8.93 24.32
N ASP A 538 19.51 7.76 24.84
CA ASP A 538 18.56 6.68 25.10
C ASP A 538 17.45 7.01 26.11
N GLY A 539 16.27 6.43 25.89
CA GLY A 539 15.17 6.52 26.85
C GLY A 539 14.65 7.95 27.03
N SER A 540 14.62 8.74 25.95
CA SER A 540 14.18 10.13 25.96
C SER A 540 12.67 10.28 25.90
N LEU A 541 12.11 11.16 26.73
CA LEU A 541 10.69 11.53 26.72
C LEU A 541 10.50 13.04 26.88
N VAL A 542 9.78 13.66 25.94
CA VAL A 542 9.26 15.03 26.10
C VAL A 542 7.73 15.04 26.09
N THR A 543 7.14 15.68 27.09
CA THR A 543 5.69 15.87 27.23
C THR A 543 5.34 17.35 27.22
N ARG A 544 4.14 17.67 26.71
CA ARG A 544 3.60 19.03 26.63
C ARG A 544 2.18 19.09 27.20
N ASP A 545 2.02 19.86 28.28
CA ASP A 545 0.73 20.15 28.90
C ASP A 545 -0.02 21.27 28.16
N ALA A 546 -1.35 21.27 28.30
CA ALA A 546 -2.24 22.22 27.62
C ALA A 546 -2.11 23.69 28.08
N ASP A 547 -1.30 23.98 29.12
CA ASP A 547 -0.97 25.33 29.57
C ASP A 547 0.39 25.84 29.05
N GLY A 548 1.07 25.06 28.19
CA GLY A 548 2.35 25.40 27.60
C GLY A 548 3.55 24.88 28.39
N THR A 549 3.34 24.16 29.49
CA THR A 549 4.44 23.49 30.22
C THR A 549 5.01 22.35 29.38
N ILE A 550 6.33 22.33 29.18
CA ILE A 550 7.08 21.28 28.49
C ILE A 550 8.01 20.61 29.51
N VAL A 551 8.00 19.28 29.57
CA VAL A 551 8.88 18.48 30.44
C VAL A 551 9.69 17.53 29.57
N PHE A 552 11.01 17.57 29.68
CA PHE A 552 11.93 16.62 29.04
C PHE A 552 12.67 15.83 30.12
N GLU A 553 12.50 14.51 30.17
CA GLU A 553 13.07 13.60 31.18
C GLU A 553 13.32 12.19 30.63
N ALA A 554 14.05 11.38 31.39
CA ALA A 554 14.37 9.98 31.03
C ALA A 554 13.27 8.99 31.45
N ILE A 555 12.98 7.98 30.61
CA ILE A 555 12.07 6.87 30.94
C ILE A 555 12.79 5.65 31.54
N ASP A 556 14.01 5.33 31.09
CA ASP A 556 14.92 4.39 31.75
C ASP A 556 15.98 5.15 32.58
N LEU A 557 16.41 4.54 33.68
CA LEU A 557 17.42 5.04 34.60
C LEU A 557 18.63 4.09 34.76
N PHE A 558 18.76 3.09 33.89
CA PHE A 558 19.79 2.03 33.98
C PHE A 558 20.25 1.41 32.66
N THR A 559 19.60 1.73 31.54
CA THR A 559 19.86 1.18 30.20
C THR A 559 20.08 2.32 29.23
N GLY A 560 21.04 2.14 28.32
CA GLY A 560 21.49 3.11 27.34
C GLY A 560 22.92 2.85 26.88
N GLY A 561 23.33 3.47 25.77
CA GLY A 561 24.58 3.24 25.08
C GLY A 561 25.65 4.31 25.34
N SER A 562 26.04 5.11 24.35
CA SER A 562 27.15 6.08 24.48
C SER A 562 27.19 7.11 23.33
N ASP A 563 26.46 8.21 23.53
CA ASP A 563 26.06 9.07 22.42
C ASP A 563 26.99 10.26 22.20
N THR A 564 26.81 10.90 21.05
CA THR A 564 27.46 12.14 20.64
C THR A 564 26.42 13.17 20.25
N LEU A 565 26.18 14.14 21.14
CA LEU A 565 25.21 15.23 20.94
C LEU A 565 25.94 16.55 20.61
N ASP A 566 25.67 17.13 19.44
CA ASP A 566 26.10 18.48 19.04
C ASP A 566 24.87 19.37 18.83
N GLY A 567 24.65 20.35 19.72
CA GLY A 567 23.58 21.35 19.55
C GLY A 567 23.82 22.29 18.37
N GLY A 568 25.09 22.53 18.03
CA GLY A 568 25.46 23.47 16.99
C GLY A 568 25.33 24.93 17.44
N ALA A 569 24.25 25.60 17.04
CA ALA A 569 24.09 27.04 17.19
C ALA A 569 22.68 27.44 17.66
N GLY A 570 22.47 27.43 18.97
CA GLY A 570 21.19 27.77 19.56
C GLY A 570 21.22 28.20 21.02
N GLU A 571 20.15 27.85 21.73
CA GLU A 571 20.08 27.78 23.20
C GLU A 571 19.56 26.37 23.48
N ASP A 572 20.47 25.39 23.45
CA ASP A 572 20.09 24.00 23.22
C ASP A 572 19.97 23.20 24.53
N ARG A 573 19.15 22.14 24.52
CA ARG A 573 18.75 21.36 25.70
C ARG A 573 19.11 19.90 25.48
N MET A 574 20.28 19.50 25.98
CA MET A 574 20.83 18.16 25.72
C MET A 574 20.79 17.27 26.97
N GLN A 575 20.37 16.02 26.79
CA GLN A 575 20.49 14.96 27.80
C GLN A 575 21.08 13.69 27.17
N GLY A 576 22.16 13.13 27.74
CA GLY A 576 22.77 11.87 27.28
C GLY A 576 22.26 10.62 28.00
N HIS A 577 21.41 10.81 29.02
CA HIS A 577 20.77 9.74 29.77
C HIS A 577 21.72 8.70 30.38
N TYR A 578 21.74 7.43 29.97
CA TYR A 578 22.64 6.43 30.57
C TYR A 578 23.72 6.01 29.58
N GLY A 579 24.90 6.61 29.66
CA GLY A 579 26.00 6.18 28.81
C GLY A 579 27.37 6.72 29.19
N ASN A 580 28.22 6.93 28.18
CA ASN A 580 29.53 7.58 28.29
C ASN A 580 29.62 8.71 27.27
N ASP A 581 28.79 9.71 27.45
CA ASP A 581 28.30 10.55 26.35
C ASP A 581 29.18 11.77 26.11
N PHE A 582 29.20 12.23 24.86
CA PHE A 582 29.99 13.34 24.39
C PHE A 582 29.09 14.50 23.97
N PHE A 583 29.36 15.69 24.52
CA PHE A 583 28.60 16.90 24.21
C PHE A 583 29.48 17.93 23.50
N PHE A 584 28.97 18.46 22.39
CA PHE A 584 29.51 19.62 21.69
C PHE A 584 28.50 20.77 21.85
N ALA A 585 28.91 21.79 22.61
CA ALA A 585 28.00 22.83 23.11
C ALA A 585 28.73 24.10 23.56
N ASN A 586 28.00 25.21 23.60
CA ASN A 586 28.39 26.47 24.21
C ASN A 586 27.75 26.65 25.60
N PHE A 587 28.53 26.44 26.67
CA PHE A 587 28.12 26.68 28.08
C PHE A 587 27.60 28.10 28.44
N SER A 588 27.59 29.07 27.53
CA SER A 588 26.94 30.37 27.75
C SER A 588 25.51 30.46 27.23
N GLU A 589 25.08 29.50 26.41
CA GLU A 589 23.80 29.46 25.70
C GLU A 589 23.05 28.15 26.06
N ASP A 590 23.77 27.02 26.16
CA ASP A 590 23.15 25.69 26.25
C ASP A 590 23.05 25.09 27.67
N VAL A 591 22.04 24.23 27.84
CA VAL A 591 21.79 23.42 29.03
C VAL A 591 22.07 21.95 28.72
N LEU A 592 23.00 21.37 29.47
CA LEU A 592 23.46 19.98 29.30
C LEU A 592 23.30 19.21 30.61
N VAL A 593 22.82 17.98 30.55
CA VAL A 593 22.98 16.98 31.61
C VAL A 593 23.51 15.70 30.98
N GLY A 594 24.64 15.20 31.47
CA GLY A 594 25.14 13.89 31.02
C GLY A 594 24.17 12.79 31.38
N GLU A 595 23.85 12.69 32.68
CA GLU A 595 23.02 11.62 33.21
C GLU A 595 21.54 12.02 33.32
N TYR A 596 20.79 11.47 34.27
CA TYR A 596 19.36 11.78 34.45
C TYR A 596 19.09 13.24 34.79
N GLY A 597 18.47 13.96 33.86
CA GLY A 597 17.78 15.21 34.09
C GLY A 597 16.26 15.07 34.01
N ARG A 598 15.60 16.09 34.56
CA ARG A 598 14.24 16.51 34.24
C ARG A 598 14.31 18.00 34.04
N PHE A 599 14.09 18.44 32.82
CA PHE A 599 13.86 19.85 32.51
C PHE A 599 12.38 20.15 32.59
N THR A 600 12.03 21.37 32.97
CA THR A 600 10.66 21.88 32.92
C THR A 600 10.71 23.32 32.45
N PHE A 601 10.06 23.56 31.32
CA PHE A 601 9.95 24.86 30.66
C PHE A 601 8.47 25.25 30.57
N VAL A 602 8.19 26.52 30.33
CA VAL A 602 6.86 27.01 29.99
C VAL A 602 6.97 27.88 28.76
N GLU A 603 6.23 27.54 27.72
CA GLU A 603 6.10 28.37 26.52
C GLU A 603 5.10 29.51 26.76
N ILE A 604 5.56 30.75 26.62
CA ILE A 604 4.77 31.96 26.88
C ILE A 604 4.98 32.92 25.71
N ASP A 605 3.91 33.24 24.98
CA ASP A 605 3.96 34.11 23.77
C ASP A 605 5.06 33.64 22.77
N ASP A 606 5.12 32.32 22.52
CA ASP A 606 6.09 31.59 21.68
C ASP A 606 7.56 31.58 22.18
N GLU A 607 7.82 32.07 23.40
CA GLU A 607 9.13 32.04 24.07
C GLU A 607 9.20 30.90 25.12
N ILE A 608 10.17 29.97 25.00
CA ILE A 608 10.36 28.85 25.95
C ILE A 608 11.18 29.31 27.15
N VAL A 609 10.52 29.52 28.29
CA VAL A 609 11.17 29.97 29.53
C VAL A 609 11.48 28.79 30.47
N PRO A 610 12.72 28.59 30.94
CA PRO A 610 13.03 27.53 31.91
C PRO A 610 12.43 27.83 33.29
N GLU A 611 11.63 26.90 33.81
CA GLU A 611 11.07 26.95 35.17
C GLU A 611 11.96 26.17 36.15
N SER A 612 12.38 24.95 35.81
CA SER A 612 13.26 24.16 36.67
C SER A 612 14.11 23.15 35.91
N ILE A 613 15.27 22.83 36.48
CA ILE A 613 16.15 21.74 36.06
C ILE A 613 16.47 20.93 37.32
N ILE A 614 16.18 19.63 37.28
CA ILE A 614 16.46 18.68 38.36
C ILE A 614 17.34 17.58 37.77
N SER A 615 18.49 17.27 38.37
CA SER A 615 19.27 16.08 37.98
C SER A 615 19.51 15.13 39.15
N LEU A 616 19.48 13.82 38.89
CA LEU A 616 19.70 12.77 39.88
C LEU A 616 21.17 12.32 39.89
N ALA A 617 22.06 13.23 40.28
CA ALA A 617 23.49 12.93 40.39
C ALA A 617 23.77 11.83 41.43
N ASN A 618 24.03 10.61 40.97
CA ASN A 618 24.41 9.46 41.79
C ASN A 618 25.89 9.07 41.63
N GLY A 619 26.77 10.05 41.38
CA GLY A 619 28.21 9.87 41.19
C GLY A 619 29.06 11.11 41.46
N GLU A 620 30.38 10.92 41.61
CA GLU A 620 31.37 12.01 41.72
C GLU A 620 31.77 12.60 40.34
N LEU A 621 31.11 12.17 39.25
CA LEU A 621 31.61 12.29 37.86
C LEU A 621 30.86 13.28 36.96
N ASP A 622 29.74 13.85 37.40
CA ASP A 622 29.04 14.93 36.68
C ASP A 622 29.85 16.25 36.77
N LEU A 623 30.88 16.34 35.92
CA LEU A 623 31.78 17.49 35.81
C LEU A 623 31.07 18.69 35.16
N ILE A 624 30.11 18.41 34.26
CA ILE A 624 29.29 19.39 33.54
C ILE A 624 28.51 20.25 34.54
N ARG A 625 27.70 19.64 35.42
CA ARG A 625 26.93 20.37 36.43
C ARG A 625 27.81 21.11 37.43
N VAL A 626 28.97 20.55 37.80
CA VAL A 626 29.92 21.24 38.70
C VAL A 626 30.46 22.54 38.06
N LEU A 627 30.72 22.52 36.75
CA LEU A 627 31.18 23.69 35.99
C LEU A 627 30.03 24.68 35.72
N GLN A 628 28.87 24.22 35.25
CA GLN A 628 27.67 25.04 35.04
C GLN A 628 27.22 25.70 36.34
N THR A 629 27.14 24.98 37.46
CA THR A 629 26.81 25.58 38.77
C THR A 629 27.81 26.67 39.16
N GLY A 630 29.10 26.51 38.80
CA GLY A 630 30.13 27.54 38.98
C GLY A 630 29.95 28.77 38.08
N LEU A 631 29.51 28.59 36.84
CA LEU A 631 29.20 29.65 35.87
C LEU A 631 27.93 30.41 36.26
N PHE A 632 26.81 29.70 36.44
CA PHE A 632 25.52 30.29 36.79
C PHE A 632 25.48 30.88 38.20
N SER A 633 26.21 30.33 39.18
CA SER A 633 26.36 31.02 40.48
C SER A 633 27.13 32.34 40.35
N GLY A 634 28.14 32.40 39.47
CA GLY A 634 28.85 33.65 39.16
C GLY A 634 27.95 34.70 38.48
N TYR A 635 27.11 34.27 37.52
CA TYR A 635 26.14 35.16 36.87
C TYR A 635 25.02 35.59 37.83
N ALA A 636 24.47 34.67 38.63
CA ALA A 636 23.48 34.98 39.66
C ALA A 636 24.03 35.93 40.74
N ASP A 637 25.28 35.74 41.17
CA ASP A 637 25.97 36.70 42.04
C ASP A 637 26.13 38.05 41.33
N GLN A 638 26.53 38.09 40.05
CA GLN A 638 26.69 39.34 39.32
C GLN A 638 25.35 40.09 39.14
N VAL A 639 24.29 39.40 38.71
CA VAL A 639 22.93 39.94 38.61
C VAL A 639 22.42 40.37 39.99
N TYR A 640 22.66 39.61 41.06
CA TYR A 640 22.33 40.04 42.41
C TYR A 640 23.10 41.32 42.80
N GLN A 641 24.38 41.42 42.48
CA GLN A 641 25.24 42.58 42.75
C GLN A 641 24.90 43.81 41.89
N GLU A 642 24.27 43.64 40.73
CA GLU A 642 23.85 44.72 39.82
C GLU A 642 22.37 45.10 39.98
N SER A 643 21.54 44.22 40.56
CA SER A 643 20.12 44.43 40.79
C SER A 643 19.81 45.39 41.94
N ALA A 644 18.59 45.96 41.92
CA ALA A 644 18.04 46.71 43.04
C ALA A 644 17.84 45.86 44.32
N TYR A 645 17.81 44.53 44.21
CA TYR A 645 17.67 43.63 45.37
C TYR A 645 18.90 43.63 46.29
N ARG A 646 20.08 44.05 45.78
CA ARG A 646 21.29 44.25 46.59
C ARG A 646 21.08 45.21 47.76
N GLU A 647 20.35 46.30 47.53
CA GLU A 647 20.12 47.33 48.56
C GLU A 647 19.20 46.77 49.67
N VAL A 648 18.18 45.98 49.28
CA VAL A 648 17.25 45.29 50.19
C VAL A 648 17.95 44.16 50.97
N GLY A 649 18.84 43.42 50.31
CA GLY A 649 19.68 42.42 50.95
C GLY A 649 20.66 43.02 51.96
N ARG A 650 21.21 44.22 51.66
CA ARG A 650 22.07 44.95 52.60
C ARG A 650 21.30 45.51 53.79
N GLU A 651 20.10 46.05 53.59
CA GLU A 651 19.23 46.48 54.72
C GLU A 651 18.87 45.31 55.64
N ARG A 652 18.59 44.11 55.11
CA ARG A 652 18.38 42.91 55.96
C ARG A 652 19.65 42.43 56.67
N ALA A 653 20.80 42.45 56.00
CA ALA A 653 22.06 42.05 56.61
C ALA A 653 22.58 43.04 57.67
N GLU A 654 22.18 44.32 57.60
CA GLU A 654 22.48 45.32 58.64
C GLU A 654 21.54 45.19 59.87
N ASP A 655 20.36 44.57 59.73
CA ASP A 655 19.42 44.28 60.84
C ASP A 655 19.71 42.94 61.58
N GLU A 656 20.51 42.02 61.02
CA GLU A 656 20.87 40.73 61.65
C GLU A 656 22.13 40.78 62.55
N ALA A 657 22.49 41.97 63.04
CA ALA A 657 23.41 42.09 64.16
C ALA A 657 22.68 41.86 65.50
N GLU A 658 22.86 40.66 66.08
CA GLU A 658 22.28 40.14 67.35
C GLU A 658 21.00 39.27 67.23
N ALA A 659 21.16 38.06 66.69
CA ALA A 659 20.31 36.91 67.01
C ALA A 659 21.17 35.65 67.29
N GLU A 660 21.48 35.37 68.56
CA GLU A 660 22.02 34.06 68.95
C GLU A 660 20.90 33.01 68.86
N VAL A 661 21.09 31.98 68.03
CA VAL A 661 20.24 30.79 68.00
C VAL A 661 20.76 29.80 69.04
N GLU A 662 20.22 29.85 70.26
CA GLU A 662 20.43 28.78 71.24
C GLU A 662 19.70 27.51 70.80
N PHE A 663 20.44 26.43 70.57
CA PHE A 663 19.87 25.08 70.50
C PHE A 663 19.42 24.63 71.89
N THR A 664 18.30 23.91 71.97
CA THR A 664 17.85 23.32 73.25
C THR A 664 18.76 22.16 73.66
N GLU A 665 18.99 21.96 74.97
CA GLU A 665 19.83 20.85 75.48
C GLU A 665 19.38 19.47 74.96
N GLU A 666 18.09 19.26 74.67
CA GLU A 666 17.61 18.02 74.06
C GLU A 666 18.12 17.79 72.62
N ALA A 667 18.39 18.85 71.85
CA ALA A 667 18.87 18.75 70.48
C ALA A 667 20.37 18.39 70.41
N GLU A 668 21.19 18.94 71.31
CA GLU A 668 22.61 18.55 71.42
C GLU A 668 22.77 17.09 71.87
N LEU A 669 21.94 16.62 72.80
CA LEU A 669 21.97 15.25 73.28
C LEU A 669 21.60 14.22 72.19
N ALA A 670 20.63 14.54 71.33
CA ALA A 670 20.25 13.69 70.20
C ALA A 670 21.39 13.54 69.18
N PHE A 671 22.19 14.59 68.96
CA PHE A 671 23.31 14.57 68.01
C PHE A 671 24.50 13.73 68.50
N ILE A 672 24.72 13.66 69.82
CA ILE A 672 25.80 12.87 70.43
C ILE A 672 25.51 11.37 70.37
N GLU A 673 24.24 10.95 70.44
CA GLU A 673 23.87 9.53 70.44
C GLU A 673 24.01 8.87 69.05
N LEU A 674 23.87 9.63 67.96
CA LEU A 674 24.04 9.12 66.59
C LEU A 674 25.51 8.84 66.20
N GLY A 675 26.48 9.52 66.83
CA GLY A 675 27.91 9.37 66.52
C GLY A 675 28.57 8.11 67.09
N GLY A 676 27.87 7.32 67.92
CA GLY A 676 28.46 6.27 68.75
C GLY A 676 28.63 4.88 68.10
N ILE A 677 28.07 4.63 66.91
CA ILE A 677 27.92 3.26 66.37
C ILE A 677 29.02 2.85 65.35
N MET A 678 29.79 3.79 64.80
CA MET A 678 30.70 3.54 63.66
C MET A 678 32.21 3.44 63.99
N THR A 679 32.63 2.94 65.17
CA THR A 679 34.06 2.58 65.40
C THR A 679 34.31 1.36 66.31
N SER A 680 34.31 0.14 65.72
CA SER A 680 35.04 -1.07 66.19
C SER A 680 34.81 -2.23 65.17
N THR A 681 35.72 -3.10 64.73
CA THR A 681 37.21 -3.24 64.67
C THR A 681 37.52 -4.13 63.44
N GLY A 682 38.67 -4.14 62.74
CA GLY A 682 40.03 -3.71 63.04
C GLY A 682 41.01 -4.91 63.19
N ALA A 683 41.80 -5.26 62.15
CA ALA A 683 43.22 -5.70 62.21
C ALA A 683 43.78 -6.50 61.00
N GLY A 684 44.90 -6.02 60.42
CA GLY A 684 45.91 -6.82 59.69
C GLY A 684 45.64 -7.13 58.20
N GLY A 685 46.61 -7.20 57.29
CA GLY A 685 48.07 -6.99 57.38
C GLY A 685 48.73 -7.10 55.98
N ALA A 686 49.91 -6.50 55.78
CA ALA A 686 50.47 -6.25 54.44
C ALA A 686 51.24 -7.40 53.77
N SER A 687 51.18 -7.51 52.43
CA SER A 687 52.36 -7.59 51.53
C SER A 687 51.99 -7.64 50.03
N ALA A 688 52.73 -6.90 49.18
CA ALA A 688 52.72 -7.08 47.72
C ALA A 688 53.51 -8.34 47.29
N PRO A 689 53.24 -8.91 46.09
CA PRO A 689 54.32 -8.93 45.08
C PRO A 689 53.90 -8.84 43.59
N SER A 690 54.73 -8.09 42.83
CA SER A 690 55.18 -8.23 41.43
C SER A 690 54.51 -9.16 40.39
N ALA A 691 54.44 -8.65 39.16
CA ALA A 691 54.15 -9.35 37.89
C ALA A 691 55.21 -10.41 37.44
N PRO A 692 54.84 -11.29 36.49
CA PRO A 692 55.79 -12.00 35.62
C PRO A 692 55.51 -11.85 34.11
N THR A 693 56.50 -12.16 33.27
CA THR A 693 56.40 -12.21 31.79
C THR A 693 56.73 -13.60 31.20
N ALA A 694 56.05 -13.92 30.10
CA ALA A 694 56.44 -14.79 28.96
C ALA A 694 56.64 -16.33 29.08
N ASN A 695 55.86 -17.03 28.23
CA ASN A 695 56.13 -18.27 27.45
C ASN A 695 56.45 -19.63 28.12
N THR A 696 55.58 -20.62 27.91
CA THR A 696 55.71 -21.66 26.83
C THR A 696 54.47 -22.57 26.73
N ALA A 697 54.22 -23.14 25.53
CA ALA A 697 53.04 -23.98 25.21
C ALA A 697 53.12 -25.44 25.75
N PRO A 698 52.01 -26.21 25.71
CA PRO A 698 51.85 -27.14 24.59
C PRO A 698 50.41 -27.45 24.09
N GLN A 699 50.31 -27.67 22.77
CA GLN A 699 49.45 -28.58 21.98
C GLN A 699 47.97 -28.89 22.33
N ALA A 700 47.15 -28.85 21.28
CA ALA A 700 45.73 -29.21 21.22
C ALA A 700 45.44 -30.73 21.14
N PRO A 701 44.22 -31.17 21.47
CA PRO A 701 43.59 -32.39 20.96
C PRO A 701 42.76 -32.11 19.67
N ALA A 702 42.44 -33.18 18.94
CA ALA A 702 41.74 -33.18 17.64
C ALA A 702 40.29 -33.72 17.78
N PRO A 703 39.43 -33.67 16.73
CA PRO A 703 37.98 -33.68 16.88
C PRO A 703 37.35 -35.06 17.11
N GLU A 704 36.12 -35.07 17.64
CA GLU A 704 35.27 -36.25 17.78
C GLU A 704 34.50 -36.56 16.49
N GLN A 705 34.02 -37.80 16.36
CA GLN A 705 33.62 -38.41 15.08
C GLN A 705 32.10 -38.58 14.94
N GLU A 706 31.59 -38.29 13.74
CA GLU A 706 30.26 -38.69 13.27
C GLU A 706 30.16 -40.21 13.04
N PRO A 707 28.96 -40.82 13.13
CA PRO A 707 28.72 -42.19 12.70
C PRO A 707 28.12 -42.29 11.28
N GLU A 708 28.80 -43.01 10.38
CA GLU A 708 28.22 -43.44 9.10
C GLU A 708 26.97 -44.32 9.29
N VAL A 709 25.94 -44.11 8.48
CA VAL A 709 24.82 -45.05 8.29
C VAL A 709 24.77 -45.51 6.82
N VAL A 710 24.44 -46.78 6.65
CA VAL A 710 24.60 -47.56 5.41
C VAL A 710 23.54 -47.22 4.36
N PRO A 711 23.88 -47.09 3.06
CA PRO A 711 22.89 -46.92 2.00
C PRO A 711 22.11 -48.22 1.75
N GLN A 712 20.79 -48.13 1.67
CA GLN A 712 19.91 -49.20 1.17
C GLN A 712 19.48 -48.92 -0.27
N GLU A 713 19.61 -49.92 -1.14
CA GLU A 713 19.01 -49.93 -2.47
C GLU A 713 17.47 -49.93 -2.33
N ALA A 714 16.80 -48.98 -2.97
CA ALA A 714 15.36 -49.04 -3.22
C ALA A 714 15.13 -49.49 -4.67
N THR A 715 14.35 -50.55 -4.84
CA THR A 715 14.04 -51.17 -6.13
C THR A 715 12.82 -50.54 -6.80
N GLU A 716 12.84 -50.45 -8.14
CA GLU A 716 11.64 -50.22 -8.96
C GLU A 716 10.49 -51.19 -8.60
N PRO A 717 9.23 -50.72 -8.61
CA PRO A 717 8.07 -51.56 -8.89
C PRO A 717 7.65 -51.44 -10.36
N ALA A 718 7.33 -52.58 -10.95
CA ALA A 718 6.96 -52.74 -12.35
C ALA A 718 5.64 -52.05 -12.75
N ALA A 719 5.51 -51.79 -14.06
CA ALA A 719 4.26 -51.42 -14.70
C ALA A 719 3.13 -52.46 -14.48
N GLU A 720 1.90 -51.99 -14.32
CA GLU A 720 0.69 -52.79 -14.52
C GLU A 720 -0.04 -52.38 -15.81
N ASP A 721 -0.82 -53.34 -16.32
CA ASP A 721 -1.35 -53.43 -17.68
C ASP A 721 -2.78 -52.85 -17.74
N VAL A 722 -3.00 -51.78 -18.52
CA VAL A 722 -4.32 -51.16 -18.68
C VAL A 722 -4.93 -51.57 -20.03
N ALA A 723 -6.02 -52.34 -19.95
CA ALA A 723 -6.82 -52.76 -21.10
C ALA A 723 -7.64 -51.57 -21.67
N PRO A 724 -8.01 -51.58 -22.98
CA PRO A 724 -8.50 -50.39 -23.66
C PRO A 724 -9.93 -50.02 -23.24
N VAL A 725 -10.18 -48.72 -23.11
CA VAL A 725 -11.52 -48.13 -23.00
C VAL A 725 -12.06 -47.88 -24.42
N GLU A 726 -13.28 -48.34 -24.69
CA GLU A 726 -13.99 -48.01 -25.94
C GLU A 726 -14.63 -46.62 -25.83
N ALA A 727 -14.59 -45.85 -26.91
CA ALA A 727 -15.05 -44.45 -26.94
C ALA A 727 -16.58 -44.30 -26.92
N THR A 728 -17.06 -43.24 -26.26
CA THR A 728 -18.44 -42.72 -26.34
C THR A 728 -18.46 -41.19 -26.17
N PRO A 729 -18.38 -40.38 -27.23
CA PRO A 729 -18.23 -38.91 -27.14
C PRO A 729 -19.55 -38.11 -27.15
N GLU A 730 -20.73 -38.75 -27.07
CA GLU A 730 -22.04 -38.07 -27.24
C GLU A 730 -22.73 -37.68 -25.90
N ALA A 731 -22.09 -37.90 -24.75
CA ALA A 731 -22.72 -37.72 -23.43
C ALA A 731 -22.08 -36.65 -22.54
N GLU A 732 -20.83 -36.26 -22.78
CA GLU A 732 -20.11 -35.25 -21.99
C GLU A 732 -20.48 -33.83 -22.45
N ALA A 733 -20.49 -33.57 -23.75
CA ALA A 733 -20.95 -32.29 -24.33
C ALA A 733 -22.40 -31.88 -23.95
N GLN A 734 -23.28 -32.84 -23.63
CA GLN A 734 -24.62 -32.51 -23.11
C GLN A 734 -24.58 -32.12 -21.62
N ALA A 735 -23.70 -32.73 -20.83
CA ALA A 735 -23.55 -32.41 -19.41
C ALA A 735 -22.89 -31.03 -19.21
N GLU A 736 -21.88 -30.70 -20.02
CA GLU A 736 -21.26 -29.37 -20.07
C GLU A 736 -22.30 -28.30 -20.45
N SER A 737 -23.11 -28.54 -21.50
CA SER A 737 -24.18 -27.60 -21.89
C SER A 737 -25.22 -27.35 -20.78
N GLU A 738 -25.60 -28.38 -20.02
CA GLU A 738 -26.53 -28.23 -18.88
C GLU A 738 -25.87 -27.59 -17.63
N GLN A 739 -24.54 -27.64 -17.50
CA GLN A 739 -23.78 -26.97 -16.43
C GLN A 739 -23.60 -25.49 -16.73
N VAL A 740 -23.19 -25.12 -17.95
CA VAL A 740 -23.11 -23.73 -18.41
C VAL A 740 -24.49 -23.06 -18.29
N GLU A 741 -25.57 -23.70 -18.77
CA GLU A 741 -26.92 -23.14 -18.66
C GLU A 741 -27.39 -22.94 -17.20
N GLN A 742 -26.89 -23.74 -16.25
CA GLN A 742 -27.15 -23.55 -14.82
C GLN A 742 -26.31 -22.41 -14.21
N GLN A 743 -25.03 -22.30 -14.54
CA GLN A 743 -24.17 -21.18 -14.14
C GLN A 743 -24.70 -19.85 -14.67
N THR A 744 -25.06 -19.79 -15.96
CA THR A 744 -25.70 -18.61 -16.56
C THR A 744 -27.02 -18.24 -15.85
N GLN A 745 -27.85 -19.23 -15.46
CA GLN A 745 -29.07 -18.95 -14.70
C GLN A 745 -28.82 -18.44 -13.27
N GLU A 746 -27.72 -18.86 -12.63
CA GLU A 746 -27.32 -18.36 -11.31
C GLU A 746 -26.71 -16.95 -11.41
N LEU A 747 -25.87 -16.68 -12.40
CA LEU A 747 -25.28 -15.37 -12.68
C LEU A 747 -26.32 -14.32 -13.12
N VAL A 748 -27.29 -14.69 -13.97
CA VAL A 748 -28.43 -13.83 -14.29
C VAL A 748 -29.30 -13.58 -13.06
N ALA A 749 -29.41 -14.54 -12.13
CA ALA A 749 -30.09 -14.33 -10.86
C ALA A 749 -29.32 -13.40 -9.91
N GLU A 750 -27.98 -13.39 -9.91
CA GLU A 750 -27.16 -12.38 -9.22
C GLU A 750 -27.40 -10.98 -9.83
N ALA A 751 -27.39 -10.86 -11.15
CA ALA A 751 -27.66 -9.61 -11.86
C ALA A 751 -29.11 -9.08 -11.66
N GLU A 752 -30.09 -9.96 -11.43
CA GLU A 752 -31.48 -9.57 -11.14
C GLU A 752 -31.80 -9.35 -9.65
N SER A 753 -31.12 -10.04 -8.73
CA SER A 753 -31.31 -9.87 -7.29
C SER A 753 -30.39 -8.82 -6.67
N GLY A 754 -29.34 -8.43 -7.40
CA GLY A 754 -28.23 -7.60 -6.94
C GLY A 754 -27.19 -8.44 -6.21
N ILE A 755 -25.91 -8.20 -6.48
CA ILE A 755 -24.82 -8.77 -5.68
C ILE A 755 -25.09 -8.41 -4.22
N ASN A 756 -24.97 -9.42 -3.35
CA ASN A 756 -25.01 -9.19 -1.91
C ASN A 756 -23.70 -8.49 -1.51
N LEU A 757 -23.66 -7.18 -1.67
CA LEU A 757 -22.47 -6.36 -1.51
C LEU A 757 -21.87 -6.50 -0.11
N ASP A 758 -22.72 -6.61 0.93
CA ASP A 758 -22.30 -6.89 2.30
C ASP A 758 -21.59 -8.24 2.41
N ALA A 759 -21.91 -9.23 1.56
CA ALA A 759 -21.25 -10.53 1.54
C ALA A 759 -20.02 -10.58 0.62
N ALA A 760 -19.97 -9.82 -0.48
CA ALA A 760 -18.75 -9.68 -1.28
C ALA A 760 -17.67 -8.92 -0.49
N ILE A 761 -18.03 -7.78 0.10
CA ILE A 761 -17.13 -7.04 0.99
C ILE A 761 -16.77 -7.88 2.23
N ALA A 762 -17.69 -8.66 2.81
CA ALA A 762 -17.38 -9.49 3.99
C ALA A 762 -16.73 -10.86 3.69
N SER A 763 -16.73 -11.37 2.46
CA SER A 763 -15.91 -12.53 2.10
C SER A 763 -14.44 -12.14 2.05
N VAL A 764 -14.15 -10.93 1.58
CA VAL A 764 -12.82 -10.32 1.54
C VAL A 764 -12.42 -9.81 2.94
N ALA A 765 -13.25 -8.99 3.58
CA ALA A 765 -13.02 -8.48 4.95
C ALA A 765 -13.17 -9.55 6.07
N GLY A 766 -13.23 -10.83 5.71
CA GLY A 766 -13.06 -11.95 6.64
C GLY A 766 -11.69 -11.97 7.33
N ALA A 767 -10.68 -11.29 6.75
CA ALA A 767 -9.36 -11.08 7.34
C ALA A 767 -9.27 -9.80 8.21
N ALA A 768 -9.91 -8.69 7.81
CA ALA A 768 -9.71 -7.36 8.41
C ALA A 768 -10.95 -6.80 9.13
N SER A 769 -11.32 -7.38 10.28
CA SER A 769 -12.47 -6.92 11.09
C SER A 769 -12.10 -5.99 12.24
N TRP A 770 -11.88 -4.69 11.98
CA TRP A 770 -11.85 -3.65 13.03
C TRP A 770 -13.11 -2.76 13.02
N MET A 771 -13.53 -2.36 14.23
CA MET A 771 -14.81 -1.68 14.50
C MET A 771 -14.54 -0.33 15.16
N VAL A 772 -14.57 0.75 14.37
CA VAL A 772 -14.35 2.12 14.88
C VAL A 772 -15.43 2.50 15.90
N MET A 773 -15.09 2.44 17.19
CA MET A 773 -15.97 2.89 18.28
C MET A 773 -15.74 4.36 18.59
N ARG A 774 -16.51 5.27 17.96
CA ARG A 774 -16.53 6.69 18.36
C ARG A 774 -16.90 6.83 19.85
N ALA A 775 -16.04 7.53 20.60
CA ALA A 775 -16.28 7.85 22.01
C ALA A 775 -17.47 8.83 22.18
N ASP A 776 -18.65 8.28 22.50
CA ASP A 776 -19.90 9.01 22.69
C ASP A 776 -19.82 9.96 23.92
N THR A 777 -19.42 11.21 23.68
CA THR A 777 -19.25 12.29 24.68
C THR A 777 -20.59 12.80 25.24
N LYS A 778 -21.35 11.93 25.93
CA LYS A 778 -22.61 12.30 26.58
C LYS A 778 -22.40 13.24 27.78
N GLY A 779 -22.58 14.52 27.47
CA GLY A 779 -22.33 15.68 28.32
C GLY A 779 -22.80 15.65 29.78
N ARG A 780 -22.02 16.35 30.62
CA ARG A 780 -22.28 16.61 32.04
C ARG A 780 -23.60 17.37 32.27
N GLY A 781 -24.68 16.63 32.51
CA GLY A 781 -25.96 17.17 33.00
C GLY A 781 -25.92 17.49 34.50
N ALA A 782 -26.07 18.78 34.85
CA ALA A 782 -25.96 19.28 36.22
C ALA A 782 -26.98 18.68 37.22
N ARG A 783 -26.55 18.52 38.49
CA ARG A 783 -27.45 18.46 39.65
C ARG A 783 -26.99 19.38 40.78
N LYS A 784 -27.81 20.40 41.06
CA LYS A 784 -27.83 21.09 42.35
C LYS A 784 -28.75 20.32 43.31
N ASN A 785 -28.19 19.82 44.42
CA ASN A 785 -28.67 20.02 45.80
C ASN A 785 -27.93 19.07 46.75
#